data_AF-A0A535J743-F1
#
_entry.id   AF-A0A535J743-F1
#
_cell.length_a   1.000
_cell.length_b   1.000
_cell.length_c   1.000
_cell.angle_alpha   90.00
_cell.angle_beta   90.00
_cell.angle_gamma   90.00
#
_symmetry.space_group_name_H-M   'P 1'
#
loop_
_entity.id
_entity.type
_entity.pdbx_description
1 polymer ?
#
loop_
_entity_poly.entity_id
_entity_poly.type
_entity_poly.pdbx_seq_one_letter_code
_entity_poly.pdbx_strand_id
1 'polypeptide(L)'
;MNHSPATGVPDAPGSRRVRWIALGAIALALVMISGLLIYLSPVLALLEPHDPSLGRVAGAPVATPPPLDSKRRINILLLGSDNDQKFRQDALLSQTMIVVSIEPATHQVTLLSLPRDLWVEIPGHPSAKIDLAYAEGGAALARATVEKAFKIPIHYYAWVGLNGLVRVVDRVGGIDLDVLHPVLDDNYPNDFSDSGYGTERVYLAAGPQHLDGRHALQYVRSRHGDLLSDFGRSVRQQQLLLAIQQRTAGMDLVTALPTFAQDLNGHVKTDLDLVRLTQLALFMRNPRLPAPALWRGPAAMTRGPVVILLSAILALAGCTSSTPVAHDPGRVVLPVKQLPVPGRLYATKGRALYRFSGTQLTRLRFASRVKDPAVTPSGDRIALAQLQDQSSTIVVSDPNGQNRQTLTPSSAAEGSLWAFAPGFDGAGQRIVYLTDRGKQPSSPQNLRPNDLGLWSYDLASGQSRRLVQPFAYTGGDSDPSYRPGVSDQLVYTTYLYGGAPPEPVARLTWMSLRTGATVYLSPDLGRNFEPALSPDGRYIAFIRAGAGSDDLFVMPLAPTYTREQRPYPSEAAVLIQSGVISQPVWSPDGRSIAFLMLTKGSFDLFILPITTDIAIHGAGVAQAVTHGSFLDADSRLAWSS
;
A
#
# COMPACT_ATOMS: atom_id res chain seq x y z
N MET A 1 -16.96 24.06 100.16
CA MET A 1 -15.72 23.78 99.39
C MET A 1 -15.73 22.28 99.12
N ASN A 2 -15.83 21.72 97.93
CA ASN A 2 -15.72 22.19 96.55
C ASN A 2 -16.75 21.46 95.69
N HIS A 3 -17.34 22.18 94.74
CA HIS A 3 -18.10 21.61 93.63
C HIS A 3 -17.13 21.04 92.58
N SER A 4 -17.41 19.84 92.10
CA SER A 4 -16.95 19.36 90.78
C SER A 4 -18.14 18.79 90.04
N PRO A 5 -18.62 19.40 88.94
CA PRO A 5 -19.64 18.80 88.10
C PRO A 5 -18.97 17.81 87.14
N ALA A 6 -19.45 16.57 87.12
CA ALA A 6 -19.14 15.63 86.06
C ALA A 6 -19.85 16.08 84.78
N THR A 7 -19.12 16.70 83.86
CA THR A 7 -19.60 17.02 82.52
C THR A 7 -19.60 15.75 81.67
N GLY A 8 -20.76 15.08 81.57
CA GLY A 8 -21.01 14.12 80.51
C GLY A 8 -21.10 14.85 79.18
N VAL A 9 -20.11 14.64 78.30
CA VAL A 9 -20.20 15.04 76.90
C VAL A 9 -21.18 14.07 76.21
N PRO A 10 -22.28 14.53 75.59
CA PRO A 10 -23.10 13.65 74.77
C PRO A 10 -22.31 13.25 73.53
N ASP A 11 -22.12 11.95 73.31
CA ASP A 11 -21.60 11.42 72.05
C ASP A 11 -22.45 11.98 70.90
N ALA A 12 -21.84 12.80 70.05
CA ALA A 12 -22.50 13.40 68.90
C ALA A 12 -23.09 12.28 68.00
N PRO A 13 -24.40 12.28 67.65
CA PRO A 13 -25.04 11.21 66.87
C PRO A 13 -24.54 11.07 65.42
N GLY A 14 -23.50 11.81 65.02
CA GLY A 14 -22.95 11.84 63.66
C GLY A 14 -21.72 10.98 63.42
N SER A 15 -20.92 10.62 64.45
CA SER A 15 -19.59 10.02 64.24
C SER A 15 -19.64 8.58 63.73
N ARG A 16 -20.61 7.78 64.17
CA ARG A 16 -20.83 6.41 63.67
C ARG A 16 -21.31 6.40 62.22
N ARG A 17 -22.22 7.31 61.83
CA ARG A 17 -22.72 7.40 60.45
C ARG A 17 -21.61 7.84 59.48
N VAL A 18 -20.80 8.83 59.86
CA VAL A 18 -19.64 9.27 59.07
C VAL A 18 -18.60 8.16 58.93
N ARG A 19 -18.34 7.39 60.00
CA ARG A 19 -17.45 6.20 59.94
C ARG A 19 -17.98 5.11 59.00
N TRP A 20 -19.28 4.80 59.02
CA TRP A 20 -19.87 3.82 58.11
C TRP A 20 -19.91 4.29 56.65
N ILE A 21 -20.12 5.59 56.42
CA ILE A 21 -20.02 6.19 55.07
C ILE A 21 -18.58 6.14 54.57
N ALA A 22 -17.59 6.46 55.41
CA ALA A 22 -16.18 6.36 55.05
C ALA A 22 -15.73 4.92 54.80
N LEU A 23 -16.15 3.97 55.63
CA LEU A 23 -15.89 2.54 55.42
C LEU A 23 -16.58 2.00 54.16
N GLY A 24 -17.81 2.44 53.88
CA GLY A 24 -18.51 2.11 52.64
C GLY A 24 -17.82 2.69 51.40
N ALA A 25 -17.31 3.92 51.48
CA ALA A 25 -16.55 4.54 50.40
C ALA A 25 -15.20 3.85 50.15
N ILE A 26 -14.50 3.44 51.21
CA ILE A 26 -13.25 2.67 51.12
C ILE A 26 -13.51 1.28 50.53
N ALA A 27 -14.55 0.58 50.99
CA ALA A 27 -14.93 -0.72 50.44
C ALA A 27 -15.31 -0.62 48.95
N LEU A 28 -16.07 0.41 48.57
CA LEU A 28 -16.40 0.68 47.17
C LEU A 28 -15.14 1.00 46.36
N ALA A 29 -14.22 1.83 46.88
CA ALA A 29 -12.96 2.13 46.22
C ALA A 29 -12.12 0.85 46.03
N LEU A 30 -12.03 -0.03 47.03
CA LEU A 30 -11.35 -1.31 46.91
C LEU A 30 -11.99 -2.22 45.88
N VAL A 31 -13.33 -2.33 45.84
CA VAL A 31 -14.05 -3.11 44.82
C VAL A 31 -13.82 -2.53 43.42
N MET A 32 -13.82 -1.20 43.27
CA MET A 32 -13.53 -0.54 42.00
C MET A 32 -12.08 -0.74 41.57
N ILE A 33 -11.13 -0.68 42.50
CA ILE A 33 -9.70 -0.95 42.24
C ILE A 33 -9.49 -2.41 41.86
N SER A 34 -10.09 -3.36 42.60
CA SER A 34 -10.03 -4.79 42.29
C SER A 34 -10.67 -5.09 40.93
N GLY A 35 -11.84 -4.50 40.64
CA GLY A 35 -12.50 -4.61 39.34
C GLY A 35 -11.63 -4.05 38.21
N LEU A 36 -10.98 -2.90 38.43
CA LEU A 36 -10.05 -2.29 37.47
C LEU A 36 -8.78 -3.15 37.27
N LEU A 37 -8.23 -3.73 38.33
CA LEU A 37 -7.06 -4.61 38.26
C LEU A 37 -7.38 -5.91 37.52
N ILE A 38 -8.55 -6.51 37.76
CA ILE A 38 -9.03 -7.68 37.01
C ILE A 38 -9.27 -7.32 35.55
N TYR A 39 -9.86 -6.15 35.29
CA TYR A 39 -10.07 -5.65 33.93
C TYR A 39 -8.74 -5.42 33.19
N LEU A 40 -7.72 -4.90 33.87
CA LEU A 40 -6.41 -4.60 33.27
C LEU A 40 -5.41 -5.76 33.35
N SER A 41 -5.74 -6.89 33.97
CA SER A 41 -4.78 -7.98 34.17
C SER A 41 -4.17 -8.53 32.88
N PRO A 42 -4.90 -8.65 31.74
CA PRO A 42 -4.27 -9.09 30.50
C PRO A 42 -3.27 -8.05 29.94
N VAL A 43 -3.54 -6.77 30.17
CA VAL A 43 -2.64 -5.67 29.77
C VAL A 43 -1.36 -5.70 30.61
N LEU A 44 -1.49 -5.95 31.92
CA LEU A 44 -0.34 -6.07 32.81
C LEU A 44 0.53 -7.28 32.43
N ALA A 45 -0.08 -8.41 32.10
CA ALA A 45 0.65 -9.61 31.66
C ALA A 45 1.45 -9.38 30.36
N LEU A 46 0.92 -8.61 29.42
CA LEU A 46 1.62 -8.24 28.17
C LEU A 46 2.85 -7.35 28.41
N LEU A 47 2.83 -6.57 29.50
CA LEU A 47 3.86 -5.61 29.86
C LEU A 47 4.89 -6.19 30.85
N GLU A 48 4.66 -7.40 31.35
CA GLU A 48 5.66 -8.10 32.15
C GLU A 48 6.88 -8.43 31.27
N PRO A 49 8.10 -8.17 31.76
CA PRO A 49 9.31 -8.47 31.00
C PRO A 49 9.39 -9.97 30.68
N HIS A 50 9.15 -10.34 29.42
CA HIS A 50 9.19 -11.72 28.95
C HIS A 50 10.61 -12.24 28.62
N ASP A 51 11.67 -11.69 29.20
CA ASP A 51 13.04 -12.16 28.97
C ASP A 51 13.89 -12.19 30.25
N PRO A 52 13.89 -13.32 31.00
CA PRO A 52 14.79 -13.53 32.12
C PRO A 52 16.18 -14.05 31.72
N SER A 53 16.46 -14.33 30.43
CA SER A 53 17.70 -15.03 30.05
C SER A 53 18.16 -14.80 28.61
N LEU A 54 18.92 -13.74 28.34
CA LEU A 54 19.85 -13.68 27.20
C LEU A 54 21.10 -12.88 27.63
N GLY A 55 22.27 -13.38 27.24
CA GLY A 55 23.56 -13.15 27.89
C GLY A 55 23.98 -11.71 28.13
N ARG A 56 24.82 -11.53 29.17
CA ARG A 56 25.54 -10.31 29.53
C ARG A 56 26.41 -9.80 28.37
N VAL A 57 25.83 -9.19 27.36
CA VAL A 57 26.48 -8.05 26.72
C VAL A 57 26.26 -6.90 27.67
N ALA A 58 27.34 -6.26 28.14
CA ALA A 58 27.26 -5.02 28.90
C ALA A 58 26.54 -3.98 28.04
N GLY A 59 25.20 -3.93 28.17
CA GLY A 59 24.36 -3.07 27.36
C GLY A 59 24.81 -1.64 27.55
N ALA A 60 25.04 -0.93 26.45
CA ALA A 60 25.12 0.52 26.51
C ALA A 60 23.92 1.02 27.35
N PRO A 61 24.13 1.95 28.29
CA PRO A 61 23.05 2.45 29.12
C PRO A 61 21.92 2.96 28.21
N VAL A 62 20.70 2.47 28.46
CA VAL A 62 19.53 2.86 27.67
C VAL A 62 19.42 4.37 27.67
N ALA A 63 19.33 4.97 26.48
CA ALA A 63 19.15 6.40 26.36
C ALA A 63 17.92 6.82 27.16
N THR A 64 18.10 7.70 28.14
CA THR A 64 17.01 8.12 28.99
C THR A 64 15.95 8.83 28.14
N PRO A 65 14.69 8.35 28.14
CA PRO A 65 13.66 8.95 27.31
C PRO A 65 13.45 10.41 27.71
N PRO A 66 13.41 11.34 26.74
CA PRO A 66 13.21 12.74 27.08
C PRO A 66 11.76 12.98 27.55
N PRO A 67 11.53 14.00 28.38
CA PRO A 67 10.18 14.48 28.69
C PRO A 67 9.38 14.83 27.44
N LEU A 68 8.06 14.63 27.50
CA LEU A 68 7.16 14.83 26.37
C LEU A 68 6.99 16.31 26.00
N ASP A 69 7.33 17.23 26.89
CA ASP A 69 7.38 18.67 26.66
C ASP A 69 8.74 19.15 26.10
N SER A 70 9.69 18.25 25.87
CA SER A 70 11.02 18.60 25.37
C SER A 70 11.09 18.72 23.85
N LYS A 71 12.10 19.43 23.35
CA LYS A 71 12.43 19.48 21.91
C LYS A 71 13.17 18.23 21.39
N ARG A 72 13.48 17.27 22.27
CA ARG A 72 14.25 16.07 21.91
C ARG A 72 13.32 15.00 21.36
N ARG A 73 13.72 14.37 20.26
CA ARG A 73 12.96 13.28 19.63
C ARG A 73 12.92 12.04 20.51
N ILE A 74 11.78 11.36 20.51
CA ILE A 74 11.57 10.05 21.11
C ILE A 74 11.56 9.04 19.97
N ASN A 75 12.62 8.27 19.85
CA ASN A 75 12.74 7.19 18.88
C ASN A 75 12.34 5.84 19.50
N ILE A 76 11.50 5.10 18.79
CA ILE A 76 11.04 3.74 19.12
C ILE A 76 11.50 2.81 17.99
N LEU A 77 12.16 1.71 18.32
CA LEU A 77 12.57 0.71 17.34
C LEU A 77 11.51 -0.38 17.22
N LEU A 78 10.99 -0.53 16.01
CA LEU A 78 10.10 -1.62 15.66
C LEU A 78 10.83 -2.79 15.08
N LEU A 79 10.46 -3.96 15.59
CA LEU A 79 11.06 -5.23 15.22
C LEU A 79 9.94 -6.18 14.80
N GLY A 80 10.06 -6.72 13.60
CA GLY A 80 9.23 -7.84 13.14
C GLY A 80 10.13 -9.03 12.90
N SER A 81 9.79 -10.19 13.44
CA SER A 81 10.60 -11.40 13.30
C SER A 81 9.79 -12.56 12.77
N ASP A 82 10.46 -13.42 12.00
CA ASP A 82 9.91 -14.72 11.63
C ASP A 82 9.89 -15.58 12.89
N ASN A 83 8.71 -15.97 13.37
CA ASN A 83 8.56 -16.81 14.56
C ASN A 83 7.79 -18.10 14.23
N ASP A 84 7.88 -18.53 12.97
CA ASP A 84 7.44 -19.86 12.59
C ASP A 84 8.17 -20.92 13.47
N GLN A 85 7.51 -22.03 13.78
CA GLN A 85 8.02 -23.04 14.72
C GLN A 85 9.25 -23.81 14.20
N LYS A 86 9.80 -23.42 13.05
CA LYS A 86 10.91 -24.10 12.35
C LYS A 86 12.26 -23.77 12.97
N PHE A 87 12.35 -22.64 13.65
CA PHE A 87 13.57 -22.15 14.28
C PHE A 87 13.39 -22.03 15.80
N ARG A 88 14.51 -22.13 16.54
CA ARG A 88 14.47 -21.88 17.98
C ARG A 88 14.07 -20.42 18.22
N GLN A 89 13.10 -20.19 19.10
CA GLN A 89 12.48 -18.86 19.33
C GLN A 89 13.50 -17.79 19.78
N ASP A 90 14.63 -18.20 20.34
CA ASP A 90 15.72 -17.36 20.82
C ASP A 90 16.78 -17.02 19.76
N ALA A 91 16.66 -17.54 18.52
CA ALA A 91 17.64 -17.35 17.44
C ALA A 91 17.05 -16.72 16.17
N LEU A 92 15.93 -16.01 16.30
CA LEU A 92 15.18 -15.49 15.15
C LEU A 92 15.76 -14.16 14.65
N LEU A 93 15.96 -14.04 13.34
CA LEU A 93 16.41 -12.79 12.71
C LEU A 93 15.25 -11.79 12.59
N SER A 94 15.53 -10.51 12.87
CA SER A 94 14.56 -9.44 12.63
C SER A 94 14.39 -9.17 11.13
N GLN A 95 13.25 -9.57 10.57
CA GLN A 95 12.91 -9.40 9.15
C GLN A 95 12.40 -7.99 8.81
N THR A 96 12.01 -7.24 9.84
CA THR A 96 11.54 -5.85 9.75
C THR A 96 12.21 -5.03 10.84
N MET A 97 12.80 -3.91 10.48
CA MET A 97 13.33 -2.91 11.40
C MET A 97 12.86 -1.52 10.97
N ILE A 98 12.07 -0.84 11.81
CA ILE A 98 11.57 0.51 11.50
C ILE A 98 11.81 1.41 12.70
N VAL A 99 12.52 2.52 12.51
CA VAL A 99 12.65 3.55 13.54
C VAL A 99 11.48 4.51 13.44
N VAL A 100 10.70 4.61 14.51
CA VAL A 100 9.63 5.59 14.65
C VAL A 100 10.14 6.74 15.49
N SER A 101 10.37 7.88 14.84
CA SER A 101 10.90 9.07 15.49
C SER A 101 9.80 10.08 15.74
N ILE A 102 9.43 10.28 17.01
CA ILE A 102 8.44 11.26 17.46
C ILE A 102 9.17 12.53 17.87
N GLU A 103 8.86 13.68 17.29
CA GLU A 103 9.39 14.99 17.67
C GLU A 103 8.34 15.72 18.51
N PRO A 104 8.43 15.76 19.84
CA PRO A 104 7.31 16.21 20.67
C PRO A 104 6.87 17.67 20.42
N ALA A 105 7.80 18.57 20.08
CA ALA A 105 7.51 20.01 19.95
C ALA A 105 6.64 20.38 18.75
N THR A 106 6.93 19.81 17.58
CA THR A 106 6.03 19.86 16.41
C THR A 106 4.97 18.78 16.52
N HIS A 107 5.27 17.81 17.37
CA HIS A 107 4.70 16.51 17.40
C HIS A 107 4.80 15.85 16.02
N GLN A 108 6.03 15.68 15.47
CA GLN A 108 6.31 15.03 14.16
C GLN A 108 6.68 13.53 14.20
N VAL A 109 6.09 12.61 13.39
CA VAL A 109 6.44 11.16 13.33
C VAL A 109 7.06 10.85 12.00
N THR A 110 8.27 10.35 12.06
CA THR A 110 8.97 9.84 10.89
C THR A 110 9.09 8.33 11.04
N LEU A 111 8.74 7.60 9.98
CA LEU A 111 9.04 6.17 9.84
C LEU A 111 10.29 6.03 8.98
N LEU A 112 11.33 5.45 9.54
CA LEU A 112 12.56 5.12 8.82
C LEU A 112 12.72 3.60 8.81
N SER A 113 12.39 2.96 7.69
CA SER A 113 12.67 1.53 7.49
C SER A 113 14.17 1.33 7.30
N LEU A 114 14.73 0.41 8.09
CA LEU A 114 16.12 -0.01 8.00
C LEU A 114 16.17 -1.34 7.24
N PRO A 115 16.88 -1.43 6.10
CA PRO A 115 17.02 -2.68 5.37
C PRO A 115 17.69 -3.74 6.26
N ARG A 116 17.06 -4.92 6.38
CA ARG A 116 17.55 -6.02 7.23
C ARG A 116 18.97 -6.50 6.88
N ASP A 117 19.33 -6.39 5.59
CA ASP A 117 20.61 -6.81 5.04
C ASP A 117 21.70 -5.73 5.17
N LEU A 118 21.40 -4.59 5.80
CA LEU A 118 22.38 -3.51 5.99
C LEU A 118 23.58 -4.03 6.79
N TRP A 119 24.76 -3.93 6.19
CA TRP A 119 26.00 -4.37 6.83
C TRP A 119 26.50 -3.32 7.84
N VAL A 120 26.54 -3.69 9.11
CA VAL A 120 26.88 -2.78 10.22
C VAL A 120 27.80 -3.45 11.23
N GLU A 121 28.48 -2.64 12.03
CA GLU A 121 29.21 -3.12 13.18
C GLU A 121 28.24 -3.42 14.33
N ILE A 122 28.17 -4.68 14.75
CA ILE A 122 27.35 -5.12 15.88
C ILE A 122 28.19 -5.03 17.17
N PRO A 123 27.77 -4.28 18.19
CA PRO A 123 28.55 -4.13 19.43
C PRO A 123 28.89 -5.49 20.08
N GLY A 124 30.18 -5.80 20.23
CA GLY A 124 30.64 -7.05 20.84
C GLY A 124 30.66 -8.25 19.90
N HIS A 125 30.34 -8.08 18.61
CA HIS A 125 30.33 -9.12 17.59
C HIS A 125 31.07 -8.64 16.32
N PRO A 126 31.47 -9.54 15.40
CA PRO A 126 31.93 -9.15 14.08
C PRO A 126 30.87 -8.33 13.33
N SER A 127 31.30 -7.49 12.40
CA SER A 127 30.35 -6.82 11.49
C SER A 127 29.56 -7.85 10.69
N ALA A 128 28.26 -7.62 10.60
CA ALA A 128 27.33 -8.50 9.92
C ALA A 128 26.10 -7.71 9.44
N LYS A 129 25.13 -8.41 8.86
CA LYS A 129 23.81 -7.85 8.56
C LYS A 129 23.11 -7.42 9.85
N ILE A 130 22.42 -6.29 9.82
CA ILE A 130 21.80 -5.68 11.01
C ILE A 130 20.72 -6.58 11.64
N ASP A 131 20.07 -7.45 10.86
CA ASP A 131 19.06 -8.39 11.35
C ASP A 131 19.58 -9.40 12.37
N LEU A 132 20.86 -9.77 12.26
CA LEU A 132 21.56 -10.69 13.16
C LEU A 132 21.65 -10.16 14.59
N ALA A 133 21.66 -8.83 14.78
CA ALA A 133 21.77 -8.23 16.11
C ALA A 133 20.65 -8.68 17.06
N TYR A 134 19.43 -8.93 16.55
CA TYR A 134 18.34 -9.45 17.36
C TYR A 134 18.52 -10.93 17.72
N ALA A 135 19.01 -11.75 16.78
CA ALA A 135 19.25 -13.17 17.04
C ALA A 135 20.40 -13.39 18.04
N GLU A 136 21.40 -12.51 18.06
CA GLU A 136 22.58 -12.63 18.93
C GLU A 136 22.36 -12.07 20.35
N GLY A 137 21.50 -11.05 20.51
CA GLY A 137 21.35 -10.36 21.80
C GLY A 137 20.00 -9.69 22.01
N GLY A 138 18.97 -10.16 21.31
CA GLY A 138 17.59 -9.70 21.44
C GLY A 138 17.40 -8.21 21.12
N ALA A 139 16.32 -7.64 21.64
CA ALA A 139 15.99 -6.23 21.44
C ALA A 139 17.09 -5.28 21.94
N ALA A 140 17.81 -5.66 23.00
CA ALA A 140 18.87 -4.84 23.59
C ALA A 140 20.06 -4.66 22.63
N LEU A 141 20.53 -5.74 22.00
CA LEU A 141 21.64 -5.67 21.04
C LEU A 141 21.20 -5.07 19.70
N ALA A 142 19.98 -5.37 19.23
CA ALA A 142 19.40 -4.72 18.05
C ALA A 142 19.34 -3.19 18.22
N ARG A 143 18.89 -2.73 19.39
CA ARG A 143 18.88 -1.32 19.76
C ARG A 143 20.28 -0.71 19.73
N ALA A 144 21.24 -1.30 20.45
CA ALA A 144 22.60 -0.80 20.54
C ALA A 144 23.29 -0.74 19.16
N THR A 145 23.00 -1.70 18.28
CA THR A 145 23.47 -1.72 16.90
C THR A 145 22.93 -0.54 16.10
N VAL A 146 21.62 -0.26 16.17
CA VAL A 146 21.01 0.89 15.49
C VAL A 146 21.58 2.21 16.03
N GLU A 147 21.71 2.35 17.35
CA GLU A 147 22.30 3.55 17.96
C GLU A 147 23.74 3.77 17.50
N LYS A 148 24.54 2.70 17.44
CA LYS A 148 25.94 2.77 16.99
C LYS A 148 26.06 3.08 15.51
N ALA A 149 25.24 2.47 14.66
CA ALA A 149 25.31 2.64 13.21
C ALA A 149 24.80 4.01 12.76
N PHE A 150 23.67 4.46 13.30
CA PHE A 150 22.97 5.66 12.83
C PHE A 150 23.19 6.89 13.71
N LYS A 151 23.85 6.74 14.87
CA LYS A 151 24.12 7.82 15.83
C LYS A 151 22.84 8.53 16.29
N ILE A 152 21.73 7.79 16.35
CA ILE A 152 20.45 8.25 16.89
C ILE A 152 20.14 7.46 18.17
N PRO A 153 19.68 8.09 19.26
CA PRO A 153 19.29 7.36 20.46
C PRO A 153 18.01 6.57 20.18
N ILE A 154 17.86 5.38 20.76
CA ILE A 154 16.62 4.60 20.70
C ILE A 154 16.15 4.42 22.14
N HIS A 155 14.95 4.93 22.45
CA HIS A 155 14.48 4.99 23.83
C HIS A 155 13.61 3.78 24.20
N TYR A 156 12.88 3.23 23.22
CA TYR A 156 11.98 2.11 23.40
C TYR A 156 12.07 1.13 22.22
N TYR A 157 11.55 -0.07 22.42
CA TYR A 157 11.30 -1.01 21.33
C TYR A 157 9.89 -1.60 21.42
N ALA A 158 9.38 -2.05 20.27
CA ALA A 158 8.27 -2.99 20.22
C ALA A 158 8.57 -4.06 19.18
N TRP A 159 8.36 -5.31 19.57
CA TRP A 159 8.57 -6.49 18.75
C TRP A 159 7.24 -7.20 18.50
N VAL A 160 7.03 -7.68 17.27
CA VAL A 160 5.86 -8.46 16.87
C VAL A 160 6.27 -9.68 16.05
N GLY A 161 5.69 -10.83 16.39
CA GLY A 161 5.80 -12.06 15.58
C GLY A 161 4.74 -12.14 14.48
N LEU A 162 4.86 -13.12 13.59
CA LEU A 162 3.93 -13.38 12.48
C LEU A 162 2.48 -13.51 12.95
N ASN A 163 2.23 -14.40 13.91
CA ASN A 163 0.90 -14.62 14.47
C ASN A 163 0.39 -13.40 15.23
N GLY A 164 1.28 -12.61 15.84
CA GLY A 164 0.91 -11.34 16.46
C GLY A 164 0.33 -10.38 15.43
N LEU A 165 0.98 -10.26 14.27
CA LEU A 165 0.49 -9.40 13.20
C LEU A 165 -0.88 -9.83 12.68
N VAL A 166 -1.06 -11.13 12.41
CA VAL A 166 -2.34 -11.70 11.94
C VAL A 166 -3.46 -11.36 12.92
N ARG A 167 -3.25 -11.63 14.22
CA ARG A 167 -4.23 -11.35 15.28
C ARG A 167 -4.56 -9.87 15.39
N VAL A 168 -3.57 -8.98 15.32
CA VAL A 168 -3.80 -7.52 15.35
C VAL A 168 -4.74 -7.12 14.20
N VAL A 169 -4.47 -7.58 12.98
CA VAL A 169 -5.25 -7.23 11.79
C VAL A 169 -6.67 -7.82 11.84
N ASP A 170 -6.82 -9.09 12.21
CA ASP A 170 -8.13 -9.72 12.34
C ASP A 170 -8.98 -9.03 13.42
N ARG A 171 -8.35 -8.61 14.53
CA ARG A 171 -9.05 -7.96 15.64
C ARG A 171 -9.57 -6.58 15.30
N VAL A 172 -8.89 -5.86 14.42
CA VAL A 172 -9.41 -4.59 13.87
C VAL A 172 -10.43 -4.81 12.75
N GLY A 173 -10.78 -6.07 12.46
CA GLY A 173 -11.77 -6.47 11.47
C GLY A 173 -11.23 -6.37 10.04
N GLY A 174 -9.96 -6.72 9.83
CA GLY A 174 -9.25 -6.55 8.56
C GLY A 174 -8.85 -5.10 8.30
N ILE A 175 -8.09 -4.89 7.23
CA ILE A 175 -7.59 -3.58 6.82
C ILE A 175 -7.87 -3.32 5.35
N ASP A 176 -8.03 -2.04 5.01
CA ASP A 176 -8.21 -1.58 3.65
C ASP A 176 -6.92 -0.91 3.17
N LEU A 177 -6.32 -1.39 2.07
CA LEU A 177 -5.14 -0.77 1.47
C LEU A 177 -5.16 -0.89 -0.05
N ASP A 178 -4.39 -0.03 -0.72
CA ASP A 178 -4.26 -0.05 -2.18
C ASP A 178 -2.97 -0.80 -2.58
N VAL A 179 -3.14 -1.95 -3.23
CA VAL A 179 -2.06 -2.79 -3.75
C VAL A 179 -1.56 -2.17 -5.04
N LEU A 180 -0.45 -1.44 -5.00
CA LEU A 180 0.05 -0.64 -6.13
C LEU A 180 0.32 -1.47 -7.39
N HIS A 181 0.80 -2.70 -7.22
CA HIS A 181 1.05 -3.69 -8.27
C HIS A 181 0.75 -5.09 -7.74
N PRO A 182 0.41 -6.07 -8.60
CA PRO A 182 0.05 -7.39 -8.13
C PRO A 182 1.19 -8.01 -7.31
N VAL A 183 0.86 -8.57 -6.15
CA VAL A 183 1.80 -9.33 -5.32
C VAL A 183 1.63 -10.80 -5.66
N LEU A 184 2.69 -11.44 -6.14
CA LEU A 184 2.70 -12.85 -6.50
C LEU A 184 3.91 -13.55 -5.89
N ASP A 185 3.70 -14.51 -5.01
CA ASP A 185 4.77 -15.30 -4.40
C ASP A 185 4.42 -16.79 -4.45
N ASP A 186 5.06 -17.52 -5.37
CA ASP A 186 4.81 -18.95 -5.60
C ASP A 186 5.50 -19.86 -4.58
N ASN A 187 6.46 -19.32 -3.83
CA ASN A 187 7.25 -20.04 -2.85
C ASN A 187 7.07 -19.43 -1.46
N TYR A 188 5.91 -18.83 -1.19
CA TYR A 188 5.63 -18.22 0.09
C TYR A 188 5.67 -19.30 1.18
N PRO A 189 6.42 -19.12 2.27
CA PRO A 189 6.45 -20.10 3.36
C PRO A 189 5.05 -20.30 3.94
N ASN A 190 4.52 -21.52 3.87
CA ASN A 190 3.23 -21.87 4.45
C ASN A 190 3.39 -22.13 5.96
N ASP A 191 3.61 -21.05 6.70
CA ASP A 191 3.87 -21.08 8.15
C ASP A 191 2.63 -21.46 8.96
N PHE A 192 1.49 -21.61 8.29
CA PHE A 192 0.23 -22.09 8.85
C PHE A 192 -0.06 -23.56 8.54
N SER A 193 0.88 -24.27 7.91
CA SER A 193 0.79 -25.73 7.72
C SER A 193 1.40 -26.50 8.88
N ASP A 194 0.86 -27.67 9.20
CA ASP A 194 1.27 -28.52 10.33
C ASP A 194 2.76 -28.94 10.30
N SER A 195 3.38 -28.95 9.13
CA SER A 195 4.80 -29.31 8.97
C SER A 195 5.74 -28.11 9.05
N GLY A 196 5.26 -26.87 8.91
CA GLY A 196 6.07 -25.67 8.73
C GLY A 196 6.88 -25.62 7.42
N TYR A 197 7.39 -26.74 6.91
CA TYR A 197 8.29 -26.77 5.75
C TYR A 197 7.59 -26.70 4.38
N GLY A 198 6.28 -26.41 4.33
CA GLY A 198 5.54 -26.24 3.10
C GLY A 198 5.68 -24.84 2.49
N THR A 199 5.46 -24.73 1.18
CA THR A 199 5.21 -23.45 0.51
C THR A 199 3.75 -23.38 0.07
N GLU A 200 3.21 -22.18 0.00
CA GLU A 200 1.93 -21.86 -0.61
C GLU A 200 2.10 -20.76 -1.65
N ARG A 201 1.14 -20.65 -2.55
CA ARG A 201 1.11 -19.58 -3.53
C ARG A 201 0.23 -18.44 -3.05
N VAL A 202 0.81 -17.25 -2.99
CA VAL A 202 0.13 -15.98 -2.66
C VAL A 202 -0.11 -15.19 -3.93
N TYR A 203 -1.34 -14.70 -4.12
CA TYR A 203 -1.67 -13.70 -5.13
C TYR A 203 -2.58 -12.62 -4.55
N LEU A 204 -2.18 -11.36 -4.69
CA LEU A 204 -3.00 -10.19 -4.40
C LEU A 204 -3.04 -9.32 -5.66
N ALA A 205 -4.23 -9.12 -6.22
CA ALA A 205 -4.41 -8.26 -7.38
C ALA A 205 -4.10 -6.80 -7.04
N ALA A 206 -3.63 -6.04 -8.03
CA ALA A 206 -3.48 -4.60 -7.88
C ALA A 206 -4.83 -3.89 -7.63
N GLY A 207 -4.78 -2.79 -6.90
CA GLY A 207 -5.91 -1.97 -6.48
C GLY A 207 -6.29 -2.12 -5.01
N PRO A 208 -7.36 -1.43 -4.56
CA PRO A 208 -7.93 -1.53 -3.23
C PRO A 208 -8.33 -2.96 -2.92
N GLN A 209 -7.71 -3.47 -1.86
CA GLN A 209 -7.99 -4.77 -1.28
C GLN A 209 -8.44 -4.57 0.16
N HIS A 210 -9.37 -5.41 0.58
CA HIS A 210 -9.63 -5.65 1.99
C HIS A 210 -8.85 -6.90 2.40
N LEU A 211 -7.87 -6.75 3.28
CA LEU A 211 -7.01 -7.85 3.72
C LEU A 211 -7.36 -8.23 5.15
N ASP A 212 -7.68 -9.51 5.36
CA ASP A 212 -7.64 -10.13 6.68
C ASP A 212 -6.19 -10.32 7.16
N GLY A 213 -5.99 -10.82 8.38
CA GLY A 213 -4.67 -10.96 8.98
C GLY A 213 -3.73 -11.87 8.21
N ARG A 214 -4.24 -12.95 7.60
CA ARG A 214 -3.43 -13.86 6.78
C ARG A 214 -2.98 -13.17 5.49
N HIS A 215 -3.89 -12.53 4.77
CA HIS A 215 -3.58 -11.84 3.52
C HIS A 215 -2.71 -10.59 3.77
N ALA A 216 -2.90 -9.90 4.90
CA ALA A 216 -2.05 -8.79 5.31
C ALA A 216 -0.61 -9.23 5.61
N LEU A 217 -0.44 -10.38 6.29
CA LEU A 217 0.87 -10.98 6.54
C LEU A 217 1.55 -11.35 5.21
N GLN A 218 0.81 -12.04 4.33
CA GLN A 218 1.28 -12.40 2.99
C GLN A 218 1.69 -11.16 2.18
N TYR A 219 0.91 -10.07 2.25
CA TYR A 219 1.20 -8.80 1.60
C TYR A 219 2.50 -8.16 2.08
N VAL A 220 2.82 -8.19 3.38
CA VAL A 220 4.05 -7.55 3.89
C VAL A 220 5.26 -8.46 3.98
N ARG A 221 5.09 -9.76 3.74
CA ARG A 221 6.18 -10.75 3.76
C ARG A 221 6.60 -11.25 2.40
N SER A 222 5.70 -11.26 1.41
CA SER A 222 6.03 -11.71 0.07
C SER A 222 7.28 -10.99 -0.45
N ARG A 223 8.22 -11.74 -1.01
CA ARG A 223 9.52 -11.24 -1.51
C ARG A 223 9.70 -11.53 -2.98
N HIS A 224 9.30 -12.74 -3.38
CA HIS A 224 9.36 -13.16 -4.77
C HIS A 224 8.31 -12.36 -5.53
N GLY A 225 8.64 -11.86 -6.71
CA GLY A 225 7.69 -11.13 -7.57
C GLY A 225 7.48 -9.64 -7.29
N ASP A 226 8.05 -9.04 -6.23
CA ASP A 226 7.85 -7.60 -5.95
C ASP A 226 8.65 -6.69 -6.90
N LEU A 227 7.96 -5.71 -7.52
CA LEU A 227 8.53 -4.70 -8.39
C LEU A 227 9.69 -3.91 -7.75
N LEU A 228 9.82 -3.86 -6.42
CA LEU A 228 10.89 -3.12 -5.75
C LEU A 228 11.75 -3.96 -4.77
N SER A 229 11.70 -5.30 -4.85
CA SER A 229 12.47 -6.19 -3.95
C SER A 229 12.26 -5.85 -2.45
N ASP A 230 13.28 -5.93 -1.60
CA ASP A 230 13.22 -5.61 -0.15
C ASP A 230 12.73 -4.16 0.14
N PHE A 231 12.91 -3.23 -0.80
CA PHE A 231 12.36 -1.86 -0.69
C PHE A 231 10.85 -1.84 -0.88
N GLY A 232 10.31 -2.61 -1.83
CA GLY A 232 8.86 -2.76 -2.01
C GLY A 232 8.20 -3.39 -0.80
N ARG A 233 8.86 -4.37 -0.18
CA ARG A 233 8.42 -4.92 1.12
C ARG A 233 8.38 -3.84 2.20
N SER A 234 9.39 -2.99 2.28
CA SER A 234 9.44 -1.89 3.25
C SER A 234 8.32 -0.88 3.04
N VAL A 235 7.96 -0.57 1.79
CA VAL A 235 6.81 0.28 1.45
C VAL A 235 5.50 -0.38 1.89
N ARG A 236 5.30 -1.66 1.59
CA ARG A 236 4.11 -2.42 1.99
C ARG A 236 3.95 -2.52 3.50
N GLN A 237 5.05 -2.69 4.23
CA GLN A 237 5.07 -2.66 5.70
C GLN A 237 4.63 -1.30 6.26
N GLN A 238 5.08 -0.20 5.66
CA GLN A 238 4.60 1.14 6.03
C GLN A 238 3.12 1.33 5.68
N GLN A 239 2.67 0.89 4.50
CA GLN A 239 1.26 0.93 4.10
C GLN A 239 0.37 0.15 5.08
N LEU A 240 0.84 -1.01 5.56
CA LEU A 240 0.15 -1.80 6.58
C LEU A 240 -0.02 -1.03 7.89
N LEU A 241 1.05 -0.40 8.41
CA LEU A 241 0.99 0.39 9.63
C LEU A 241 -0.01 1.55 9.51
N LEU A 242 -0.07 2.20 8.34
CA LEU A 242 -1.04 3.25 8.02
C LEU A 242 -2.47 2.70 7.88
N ALA A 243 -2.66 1.49 7.36
CA ALA A 243 -3.98 0.90 7.22
C ALA A 243 -4.56 0.46 8.57
N ILE A 244 -3.73 -0.15 9.43
CA ILE A 244 -4.07 -0.45 10.84
C ILE A 244 -4.44 0.84 11.56
N GLN A 245 -3.69 1.93 11.31
CA GLN A 245 -4.01 3.24 11.85
C GLN A 245 -5.43 3.68 11.50
N GLN A 246 -5.77 3.63 10.23
CA GLN A 246 -7.03 4.13 9.73
C GLN A 246 -8.20 3.31 10.27
N ARG A 247 -8.03 1.99 10.36
CA ARG A 247 -9.07 1.07 10.85
C ARG A 247 -9.42 1.30 12.31
N THR A 248 -8.43 1.59 13.13
CA THR A 248 -8.58 1.78 14.58
C THR A 248 -9.08 3.18 14.95
N ALA A 249 -9.07 4.14 14.02
CA ALA A 249 -9.47 5.54 14.25
C ALA A 249 -10.96 5.78 14.58
N GLY A 250 -11.78 4.72 14.67
CA GLY A 250 -13.19 4.78 15.05
C GLY A 250 -13.64 3.72 16.06
N MET A 251 -12.72 2.92 16.59
CA MET A 251 -13.04 1.87 17.57
C MET A 251 -13.02 2.43 18.99
N ASP A 252 -13.92 1.94 19.85
CA ASP A 252 -13.82 2.17 21.30
C ASP A 252 -12.79 1.23 21.90
N LEU A 253 -11.54 1.56 21.64
CA LEU A 253 -10.44 0.70 22.00
C LEU A 253 -10.27 0.60 23.54
N VAL A 254 -10.89 1.49 24.34
CA VAL A 254 -10.83 1.47 25.82
C VAL A 254 -11.43 0.18 26.34
N THR A 255 -12.56 -0.17 25.74
CA THR A 255 -13.34 -1.36 26.05
C THR A 255 -12.72 -2.63 25.46
N ALA A 256 -12.01 -2.49 24.35
CA ALA A 256 -11.39 -3.63 23.67
C ALA A 256 -10.00 -4.00 24.24
N LEU A 257 -9.33 -3.06 24.93
CA LEU A 257 -7.93 -3.16 25.40
C LEU A 257 -7.57 -4.45 26.14
N PRO A 258 -8.35 -4.92 27.14
CA PRO A 258 -8.02 -6.17 27.84
C PRO A 258 -8.07 -7.37 26.91
N THR A 259 -9.03 -7.37 25.99
CA THR A 259 -9.22 -8.49 25.05
C THR A 259 -8.15 -8.46 23.95
N PHE A 260 -7.72 -7.28 23.49
CA PHE A 260 -6.53 -7.14 22.64
C PHE A 260 -5.27 -7.63 23.34
N ALA A 261 -5.04 -7.20 24.58
CA ALA A 261 -3.84 -7.61 25.32
C ALA A 261 -3.81 -9.11 25.62
N GLN A 262 -4.97 -9.72 25.89
CA GLN A 262 -5.10 -11.16 26.07
C GLN A 262 -4.74 -11.93 24.78
N ASP A 263 -5.21 -11.46 23.61
CA ASP A 263 -4.94 -12.10 22.32
C ASP A 263 -3.49 -11.92 21.84
N LEU A 264 -2.83 -10.85 22.28
CA LEU A 264 -1.46 -10.50 21.90
C LEU A 264 -0.39 -11.03 22.89
N ASN A 265 -0.83 -11.61 24.00
CA ASN A 265 0.05 -12.18 25.01
C ASN A 265 0.99 -13.25 24.40
N GLY A 266 2.30 -13.10 24.60
CA GLY A 266 3.32 -13.97 23.99
C GLY A 266 3.59 -13.75 22.49
N HIS A 267 2.92 -12.79 21.85
CA HIS A 267 3.09 -12.46 20.43
C HIS A 267 3.63 -11.03 20.18
N VAL A 268 3.64 -10.19 21.21
CA VAL A 268 4.21 -8.84 21.22
C VAL A 268 5.13 -8.71 22.44
N LYS A 269 6.27 -8.02 22.28
CA LYS A 269 7.19 -7.67 23.38
C LYS A 269 7.52 -6.18 23.33
N THR A 270 7.61 -5.49 24.48
CA THR A 270 7.99 -4.08 24.53
C THR A 270 8.58 -3.71 25.90
N ASP A 271 9.39 -2.64 25.95
CA ASP A 271 9.84 -1.99 27.19
C ASP A 271 9.04 -0.71 27.52
N LEU A 272 7.94 -0.46 26.82
CA LEU A 272 7.00 0.62 27.17
C LEU A 272 6.13 0.21 28.35
N ASP A 273 6.31 0.83 29.50
CA ASP A 273 5.40 0.66 30.64
C ASP A 273 4.02 1.29 30.36
N LEU A 274 2.99 0.84 31.07
CA LEU A 274 1.60 1.28 30.86
C LEU A 274 1.43 2.80 31.02
N VAL A 275 2.16 3.41 31.95
CA VAL A 275 2.07 4.86 32.21
C VAL A 275 2.65 5.61 31.03
N ARG A 276 3.83 5.23 30.55
CA ARG A 276 4.53 5.88 29.45
C ARG A 276 3.81 5.67 28.13
N LEU A 277 3.31 4.46 27.93
CA LEU A 277 2.41 4.11 26.86
C LEU A 277 1.21 5.06 26.88
N THR A 278 0.48 5.13 27.99
CA THR A 278 -0.68 6.02 28.15
C THR A 278 -0.32 7.49 27.95
N GLN A 279 0.82 7.94 28.48
CA GLN A 279 1.33 9.29 28.31
C GLN A 279 1.61 9.62 26.85
N LEU A 280 2.32 8.74 26.13
CA LEU A 280 2.58 8.92 24.71
C LEU A 280 1.28 8.89 23.90
N ALA A 281 0.29 8.09 24.29
CA ALA A 281 -1.04 8.10 23.67
C ALA A 281 -1.74 9.45 23.83
N LEU A 282 -1.79 9.94 25.07
CA LEU A 282 -2.42 11.20 25.44
C LEU A 282 -1.63 12.41 24.94
N PHE A 283 -0.33 12.26 24.73
CA PHE A 283 0.55 13.28 24.19
C PHE A 283 0.41 13.37 22.68
N MET A 284 0.43 12.21 22.01
CA MET A 284 0.11 12.04 20.59
C MET A 284 -1.38 12.24 20.30
N ARG A 285 -2.16 12.73 21.28
CA ARG A 285 -3.51 13.27 21.12
C ARG A 285 -3.51 14.58 20.34
N ASN A 286 -2.42 15.35 20.42
CA ASN A 286 -2.14 16.48 19.54
C ASN A 286 -0.78 16.25 18.93
N PRO A 287 -0.68 15.79 17.67
CA PRO A 287 0.60 15.88 17.03
C PRO A 287 0.63 16.33 15.55
N ARG A 288 1.46 17.34 15.20
CA ARG A 288 1.75 17.73 13.80
C ARG A 288 2.80 16.75 13.24
N LEU A 289 2.42 15.53 12.86
CA LEU A 289 3.33 14.53 12.25
C LEU A 289 3.31 14.62 10.74
N PRO A 290 4.46 14.57 10.04
CA PRO A 290 4.44 14.53 8.59
C PRO A 290 3.88 13.16 8.19
N ALA A 291 2.83 13.12 7.37
CA ALA A 291 2.52 11.87 6.69
C ALA A 291 3.67 11.56 5.74
N PRO A 292 3.99 10.28 5.49
CA PRO A 292 4.17 9.92 4.11
C PRO A 292 2.79 10.19 3.50
N ALA A 293 2.64 11.36 2.89
CA ALA A 293 2.49 11.29 1.47
C ALA A 293 1.57 10.11 1.07
N LEU A 294 0.30 10.09 1.51
CA LEU A 294 -0.84 9.64 0.72
C LEU A 294 -2.25 9.43 1.47
N TRP A 295 -3.21 10.40 1.53
CA TRP A 295 -4.69 10.34 1.17
C TRP A 295 -5.69 11.04 2.13
N ARG A 296 -6.96 11.37 1.74
CA ARG A 296 -8.24 11.82 2.44
C ARG A 296 -9.34 12.71 1.73
N GLY A 297 -10.58 12.28 1.47
CA GLY A 297 -11.78 13.14 1.77
C GLY A 297 -13.09 12.73 1.09
N PRO A 298 -14.16 13.59 1.04
CA PRO A 298 -14.60 14.64 1.96
C PRO A 298 -15.85 14.17 2.75
N ALA A 299 -15.80 14.15 4.08
CA ALA A 299 -16.42 15.12 5.00
C ALA A 299 -17.96 15.09 5.15
N ALA A 300 -18.44 14.26 6.08
CA ALA A 300 -19.47 14.65 7.05
C ALA A 300 -19.45 13.75 8.31
N MET A 301 -18.44 13.92 9.17
CA MET A 301 -18.57 14.09 10.62
C MET A 301 -17.18 14.02 11.25
N THR A 302 -17.00 14.88 12.24
CA THR A 302 -15.74 15.33 12.85
C THR A 302 -14.89 14.24 13.51
N ARG A 303 -13.56 14.48 13.55
CA ARG A 303 -12.51 14.04 14.52
C ARG A 303 -11.34 13.26 13.86
N GLY A 304 -10.11 13.75 14.08
CA GLY A 304 -8.91 13.48 13.27
C GLY A 304 -8.06 12.27 13.69
N PRO A 305 -7.04 11.88 12.89
CA PRO A 305 -6.37 10.57 12.96
C PRO A 305 -4.90 10.62 13.40
N VAL A 306 -4.47 9.80 14.38
CA VAL A 306 -3.04 9.57 14.74
C VAL A 306 -2.93 8.21 15.42
N VAL A 307 -2.25 7.22 14.84
CA VAL A 307 -2.16 5.86 15.43
C VAL A 307 -1.17 5.03 14.56
N ILE A 308 0.12 5.38 14.47
CA ILE A 308 1.06 4.66 13.56
C ILE A 308 1.87 3.54 14.23
N LEU A 309 1.84 3.39 15.55
CA LEU A 309 2.52 2.25 16.17
C LEU A 309 2.16 1.98 17.62
N LEU A 310 1.93 3.06 18.33
CA LEU A 310 1.47 3.02 19.71
C LEU A 310 0.06 2.47 19.83
N SER A 311 -0.70 2.56 18.76
CA SER A 311 -2.09 2.16 18.57
C SER A 311 -2.39 0.68 18.52
N ALA A 312 -1.38 -0.16 18.32
CA ALA A 312 -1.51 -1.58 18.65
C ALA A 312 -1.63 -1.79 20.18
N ILE A 313 -1.29 -0.77 20.99
CA ILE A 313 -1.35 -0.81 22.45
C ILE A 313 -2.22 0.34 23.03
N LEU A 314 -2.62 1.36 22.26
CA LEU A 314 -3.12 2.63 22.80
C LEU A 314 -4.41 3.15 22.23
N ALA A 315 -5.35 3.13 23.14
CA ALA A 315 -6.68 2.79 22.84
C ALA A 315 -7.55 3.42 23.94
N LEU A 316 -7.21 4.63 24.40
CA LEU A 316 -7.93 5.31 25.48
C LEU A 316 -8.16 6.79 25.12
N ALA A 317 -9.44 7.14 24.96
CA ALA A 317 -10.07 8.46 25.12
C ALA A 317 -9.92 9.59 24.05
N GLY A 318 -10.86 9.62 23.10
CA GLY A 318 -11.85 10.71 22.90
C GLY A 318 -11.45 12.19 22.60
N CYS A 319 -11.86 12.64 21.40
CA CYS A 319 -12.48 13.94 21.00
C CYS A 319 -11.65 15.15 20.44
N THR A 320 -12.04 15.58 19.21
CA THR A 320 -11.98 16.90 18.46
C THR A 320 -10.72 17.55 17.82
N SER A 321 -10.76 17.58 16.45
CA SER A 321 -10.44 18.64 15.43
C SER A 321 -9.02 19.29 15.36
N SER A 322 -8.16 18.93 14.36
CA SER A 322 -7.82 19.57 13.03
C SER A 322 -6.84 20.79 13.10
N THR A 323 -5.73 21.00 12.35
CA THR A 323 -5.17 20.58 11.00
C THR A 323 -3.78 21.27 10.75
N PRO A 324 -3.00 21.07 9.63
CA PRO A 324 -2.96 19.98 8.63
C PRO A 324 -1.55 19.47 8.17
N VAL A 325 -1.51 18.15 7.88
CA VAL A 325 -0.69 17.44 6.86
C VAL A 325 -1.45 17.46 5.52
N ALA A 326 -0.83 17.07 4.40
CA ALA A 326 -1.53 16.77 3.14
C ALA A 326 -2.48 15.57 3.30
N HIS A 327 -3.61 15.84 3.95
CA HIS A 327 -4.90 15.19 3.73
C HIS A 327 -5.05 15.07 2.19
N ASP A 328 -5.56 13.96 1.64
CA ASP A 328 -6.26 14.16 0.35
C ASP A 328 -7.38 15.18 0.58
N PRO A 329 -8.16 15.55 -0.41
CA PRO A 329 -9.30 16.40 -0.13
C PRO A 329 -10.63 15.72 -0.46
N GLY A 330 -10.59 14.45 -0.86
CA GLY A 330 -11.71 13.66 -1.35
C GLY A 330 -12.11 13.95 -2.76
N ARG A 331 -11.38 14.89 -3.35
CA ARG A 331 -11.65 15.50 -4.62
C ARG A 331 -10.31 15.68 -5.31
N VAL A 332 -10.36 15.80 -6.62
CA VAL A 332 -9.18 16.22 -7.36
C VAL A 332 -8.93 17.70 -7.04
N VAL A 333 -7.68 18.06 -6.79
CA VAL A 333 -7.21 19.41 -6.51
C VAL A 333 -6.30 19.89 -7.62
N LEU A 334 -6.66 21.05 -8.17
CA LEU A 334 -5.89 21.71 -9.21
C LEU A 334 -4.88 22.69 -8.58
N PRO A 335 -3.68 22.84 -9.15
CA PRO A 335 -2.74 23.89 -8.77
C PRO A 335 -3.34 25.29 -8.96
N VAL A 336 -2.77 26.29 -8.24
CA VAL A 336 -3.19 27.70 -8.36
C VAL A 336 -3.03 28.20 -9.80
N LYS A 337 -1.88 27.90 -10.43
CA LYS A 337 -1.68 28.13 -11.85
C LYS A 337 -2.08 26.86 -12.60
N GLN A 338 -3.30 26.86 -13.14
CA GLN A 338 -3.84 25.72 -13.87
C GLN A 338 -3.16 25.59 -15.22
N LEU A 339 -2.71 24.37 -15.53
CA LEU A 339 -2.21 24.00 -16.84
C LEU A 339 -3.39 23.65 -17.75
N PRO A 340 -3.59 24.33 -18.89
CA PRO A 340 -4.58 23.90 -19.86
C PRO A 340 -4.21 22.52 -20.43
N VAL A 341 -5.13 21.57 -20.29
CA VAL A 341 -5.05 20.24 -20.88
C VAL A 341 -5.65 20.30 -22.30
N PRO A 342 -4.87 20.07 -23.36
CA PRO A 342 -5.44 20.01 -24.71
C PRO A 342 -6.43 18.84 -24.83
N GLY A 343 -7.53 19.04 -25.55
CA GLY A 343 -8.57 18.02 -25.72
C GLY A 343 -9.25 17.59 -24.41
N ARG A 344 -9.42 16.28 -24.22
CA ARG A 344 -10.10 15.67 -23.06
C ARG A 344 -9.27 14.52 -22.49
N LEU A 345 -8.73 14.71 -21.29
CA LEU A 345 -7.98 13.69 -20.56
C LEU A 345 -8.81 13.13 -19.40
N TYR A 346 -8.80 11.82 -19.23
CA TYR A 346 -9.59 11.09 -18.26
C TYR A 346 -8.68 10.39 -17.25
N ALA A 347 -9.04 10.47 -15.97
CA ALA A 347 -8.36 9.80 -14.87
C ALA A 347 -9.39 9.37 -13.82
N THR A 348 -9.02 8.43 -12.96
CA THR A 348 -9.88 7.95 -11.87
C THR A 348 -9.32 8.37 -10.52
N LYS A 349 -10.23 8.59 -9.57
CA LYS A 349 -9.92 8.84 -8.17
C LYS A 349 -11.01 8.23 -7.31
N GLY A 350 -10.63 7.39 -6.35
CA GLY A 350 -11.58 6.68 -5.50
C GLY A 350 -12.59 5.90 -6.33
N ARG A 351 -12.15 5.39 -7.49
CA ARG A 351 -12.97 4.67 -8.48
C ARG A 351 -14.11 5.49 -9.09
N ALA A 352 -14.01 6.81 -9.05
CA ALA A 352 -14.85 7.73 -9.82
C ALA A 352 -14.06 8.31 -10.99
N LEU A 353 -14.74 8.52 -12.13
CA LEU A 353 -14.12 9.04 -13.33
C LEU A 353 -14.13 10.58 -13.35
N TYR A 354 -12.99 11.16 -13.68
CA TYR A 354 -12.78 12.60 -13.85
C TYR A 354 -12.29 12.88 -15.26
N ARG A 355 -12.69 14.04 -15.80
CA ARG A 355 -12.30 14.55 -17.11
C ARG A 355 -11.71 15.96 -16.96
N PHE A 356 -10.54 16.17 -17.53
CA PHE A 356 -9.86 17.45 -17.68
C PHE A 356 -10.01 17.93 -19.13
N SER A 357 -10.42 19.18 -19.34
CA SER A 357 -10.51 19.79 -20.66
C SER A 357 -10.24 21.28 -20.59
N GLY A 358 -9.20 21.76 -21.27
CA GLY A 358 -8.63 23.07 -20.99
C GLY A 358 -8.24 23.15 -19.52
N THR A 359 -8.75 24.15 -18.81
CA THR A 359 -8.56 24.31 -17.35
C THR A 359 -9.71 23.70 -16.54
N GLN A 360 -10.73 23.14 -17.20
CA GLN A 360 -11.93 22.64 -16.54
C GLN A 360 -11.76 21.19 -16.07
N LEU A 361 -12.10 20.94 -14.81
CA LEU A 361 -12.23 19.61 -14.21
C LEU A 361 -13.72 19.25 -14.07
N THR A 362 -14.11 18.09 -14.57
CA THR A 362 -15.48 17.56 -14.46
C THR A 362 -15.44 16.15 -13.86
N ARG A 363 -16.17 15.91 -12.76
CA ARG A 363 -16.43 14.54 -12.29
C ARG A 363 -17.61 13.96 -13.07
N LEU A 364 -17.38 12.87 -13.79
CA LEU A 364 -18.41 12.21 -14.58
C LEU A 364 -19.26 11.30 -13.69
N ARG A 365 -20.57 11.33 -13.88
CA ARG A 365 -21.52 10.61 -13.02
C ARG A 365 -21.73 9.18 -13.51
N PHE A 366 -20.81 8.30 -13.17
CA PHE A 366 -21.03 6.86 -13.26
C PHE A 366 -21.60 6.35 -11.94
N ALA A 367 -22.72 5.60 -11.99
CA ALA A 367 -23.38 5.06 -10.79
C ALA A 367 -22.57 3.94 -10.09
N SER A 368 -21.44 3.52 -10.66
CA SER A 368 -20.65 2.39 -10.20
C SER A 368 -19.18 2.78 -10.07
N ARG A 369 -18.45 2.00 -9.28
CA ARG A 369 -16.99 2.06 -9.20
C ARG A 369 -16.40 1.66 -10.55
N VAL A 370 -15.52 2.49 -11.10
CA VAL A 370 -14.91 2.28 -12.42
C VAL A 370 -13.39 2.41 -12.36
N LYS A 371 -12.73 1.79 -13.34
CA LYS A 371 -11.28 1.77 -13.55
C LYS A 371 -11.00 1.69 -15.06
N ASP A 372 -9.77 2.03 -15.46
CA ASP A 372 -9.21 1.85 -16.80
C ASP A 372 -10.07 2.48 -17.92
N PRO A 373 -10.28 3.80 -17.91
CA PRO A 373 -10.91 4.47 -19.04
C PRO A 373 -10.11 4.24 -20.31
N ALA A 374 -10.82 3.92 -21.39
CA ALA A 374 -10.34 4.00 -22.76
C ALA A 374 -11.36 4.76 -23.59
N VAL A 375 -10.88 5.62 -24.48
CA VAL A 375 -11.73 6.55 -25.24
C VAL A 375 -11.41 6.44 -26.73
N THR A 376 -12.42 6.58 -27.57
CA THR A 376 -12.21 6.71 -29.02
C THR A 376 -11.48 8.02 -29.35
N PRO A 377 -10.74 8.12 -30.48
CA PRO A 377 -10.03 9.35 -30.84
C PRO A 377 -10.94 10.60 -30.92
N SER A 378 -12.18 10.43 -31.37
CA SER A 378 -13.25 11.44 -31.43
C SER A 378 -13.80 11.85 -30.05
N GLY A 379 -13.59 11.02 -29.03
CA GLY A 379 -14.12 11.25 -27.69
C GLY A 379 -15.65 11.08 -27.57
N ASP A 380 -16.28 10.37 -28.51
CA ASP A 380 -17.72 10.10 -28.54
C ASP A 380 -18.11 8.85 -27.73
N ARG A 381 -17.17 7.91 -27.52
CA ARG A 381 -17.38 6.68 -26.77
C ARG A 381 -16.26 6.45 -25.76
N ILE A 382 -16.64 5.85 -24.64
CA ILE A 382 -15.75 5.45 -23.57
C ILE A 382 -16.02 4.00 -23.18
N ALA A 383 -14.95 3.26 -22.91
CA ALA A 383 -14.97 1.93 -22.34
C ALA A 383 -14.31 1.97 -20.97
N LEU A 384 -14.85 1.22 -20.02
CA LEU A 384 -14.41 1.19 -18.62
C LEU A 384 -14.50 -0.22 -18.07
N ALA A 385 -13.59 -0.57 -17.16
CA ALA A 385 -13.79 -1.68 -16.25
C ALA A 385 -14.71 -1.23 -15.10
N GLN A 386 -15.90 -1.79 -15.01
CA GLN A 386 -16.83 -1.55 -13.93
C GLN A 386 -16.63 -2.62 -12.84
N LEU A 387 -16.35 -2.16 -11.63
CA LEU A 387 -16.02 -3.00 -10.49
C LEU A 387 -17.27 -3.34 -9.68
N GLN A 388 -17.35 -4.61 -9.26
CA GLN A 388 -18.33 -5.15 -8.34
C GLN A 388 -17.59 -5.68 -7.11
N ASP A 389 -18.28 -6.32 -6.16
CA ASP A 389 -17.66 -6.74 -4.90
C ASP A 389 -16.59 -7.82 -5.09
N GLN A 390 -16.82 -8.76 -6.02
CA GLN A 390 -15.92 -9.90 -6.29
C GLN A 390 -15.77 -10.21 -7.79
N SER A 391 -16.04 -9.23 -8.65
CA SER A 391 -15.98 -9.38 -10.10
C SER A 391 -15.83 -8.02 -10.79
N SER A 392 -15.55 -8.02 -12.08
CA SER A 392 -15.64 -6.82 -12.91
C SER A 392 -16.11 -7.14 -14.34
N THR A 393 -16.62 -6.11 -15.02
CA THR A 393 -17.08 -6.21 -16.40
C THR A 393 -16.62 -5.03 -17.23
N ILE A 394 -16.43 -5.23 -18.54
CA ILE A 394 -16.20 -4.14 -19.48
C ILE A 394 -17.54 -3.55 -19.90
N VAL A 395 -17.68 -2.24 -19.72
CA VAL A 395 -18.83 -1.47 -20.17
C VAL A 395 -18.39 -0.45 -21.21
N VAL A 396 -19.25 -0.20 -22.18
CA VAL A 396 -19.12 0.88 -23.17
C VAL A 396 -20.29 1.83 -23.00
N SER A 397 -20.04 3.13 -23.09
CA SER A 397 -21.07 4.16 -23.05
C SER A 397 -20.59 5.39 -23.82
N ASP A 398 -21.42 6.43 -23.87
CA ASP A 398 -20.89 7.77 -24.11
C ASP A 398 -20.15 8.31 -22.86
N PRO A 399 -19.34 9.39 -22.98
CA PRO A 399 -18.61 9.96 -21.85
C PRO A 399 -19.49 10.49 -20.70
N ASN A 400 -20.78 10.71 -20.93
CA ASN A 400 -21.72 11.13 -19.89
C ASN A 400 -22.38 9.93 -19.19
N GLY A 401 -22.03 8.71 -19.59
CA GLY A 401 -22.54 7.46 -19.03
C GLY A 401 -23.88 7.00 -19.62
N GLN A 402 -24.38 7.63 -20.68
CA GLN A 402 -25.60 7.19 -21.38
C GLN A 402 -25.28 6.14 -22.47
N ASN A 403 -26.32 5.52 -23.02
CA ASN A 403 -26.21 4.48 -24.06
C ASN A 403 -25.29 3.33 -23.65
N ARG A 404 -25.42 2.92 -22.38
CA ARG A 404 -24.53 1.96 -21.76
C ARG A 404 -24.80 0.54 -22.25
N GLN A 405 -23.74 -0.15 -22.65
CA GLN A 405 -23.70 -1.56 -23.03
C GLN A 405 -22.66 -2.30 -22.18
N THR A 406 -23.04 -3.44 -21.60
CA THR A 406 -22.11 -4.34 -20.92
C THR A 406 -21.61 -5.40 -21.90
N LEU A 407 -20.30 -5.54 -22.05
CA LEU A 407 -19.69 -6.41 -23.07
C LEU A 407 -19.28 -7.78 -22.53
N THR A 408 -18.88 -7.85 -21.26
CA THR A 408 -18.44 -9.12 -20.64
C THR A 408 -19.38 -9.52 -19.51
N PRO A 409 -19.72 -10.80 -19.34
CA PRO A 409 -20.46 -11.22 -18.17
C PRO A 409 -19.54 -11.17 -16.93
N SER A 410 -20.13 -10.87 -15.77
CA SER A 410 -19.44 -10.85 -14.49
C SER A 410 -19.29 -12.23 -13.85
N SER A 411 -19.86 -13.28 -14.45
CA SER A 411 -19.79 -14.66 -13.99
C SER A 411 -19.93 -15.67 -15.13
N ALA A 412 -19.38 -16.87 -14.93
CA ALA A 412 -19.52 -18.02 -15.81
C ALA A 412 -19.46 -19.34 -15.00
N ALA A 413 -19.32 -20.49 -15.67
CA ALA A 413 -19.21 -21.80 -15.00
C ALA A 413 -17.99 -21.87 -14.06
N GLU A 414 -16.99 -21.04 -14.32
CA GLU A 414 -15.75 -20.88 -13.57
C GLU A 414 -15.88 -19.90 -12.38
N GLY A 415 -17.09 -19.43 -12.08
CA GLY A 415 -17.39 -18.50 -10.98
C GLY A 415 -17.41 -17.02 -11.41
N SER A 416 -17.13 -16.13 -10.47
CA SER A 416 -16.99 -14.69 -10.73
C SER A 416 -15.83 -14.41 -11.68
N LEU A 417 -16.05 -13.55 -12.68
CA LEU A 417 -15.02 -13.19 -13.65
C LEU A 417 -14.52 -11.76 -13.43
N TRP A 418 -13.25 -11.57 -13.73
CA TRP A 418 -12.60 -10.27 -13.75
C TRP A 418 -12.31 -9.88 -15.20
N ALA A 419 -12.60 -8.62 -15.52
CA ALA A 419 -12.22 -8.00 -16.78
C ALA A 419 -11.74 -6.56 -16.58
N PHE A 420 -10.64 -6.21 -17.25
CA PHE A 420 -9.92 -4.95 -17.04
C PHE A 420 -9.39 -4.37 -18.35
N ALA A 421 -8.81 -3.16 -18.26
CA ALA A 421 -7.90 -2.66 -19.27
C ALA A 421 -8.46 -2.63 -20.71
N PRO A 422 -9.70 -2.13 -20.93
CA PRO A 422 -10.24 -2.04 -22.28
C PRO A 422 -9.40 -1.08 -23.15
N GLY A 423 -9.43 -1.28 -24.46
CA GLY A 423 -8.81 -0.38 -25.44
C GLY A 423 -9.53 -0.44 -26.78
N PHE A 424 -9.86 0.70 -27.37
CA PHE A 424 -10.49 0.76 -28.70
C PHE A 424 -9.47 0.60 -29.82
N ASP A 425 -9.90 0.02 -30.94
CA ASP A 425 -9.18 0.19 -32.21
C ASP A 425 -9.41 1.59 -32.78
N GLY A 426 -8.63 1.96 -33.81
CA GLY A 426 -8.70 3.31 -34.39
C GLY A 426 -10.06 3.68 -34.99
N ALA A 427 -10.86 2.68 -35.41
CA ALA A 427 -12.22 2.87 -35.91
C ALA A 427 -13.28 2.85 -34.78
N GLY A 428 -12.89 2.50 -33.56
CA GLY A 428 -13.79 2.26 -32.43
C GLY A 428 -14.80 1.13 -32.68
N GLN A 429 -14.51 0.17 -33.55
CA GLN A 429 -15.39 -0.96 -33.85
C GLN A 429 -15.06 -2.18 -33.00
N ARG A 430 -13.83 -2.26 -32.49
CA ARG A 430 -13.37 -3.37 -31.65
C ARG A 430 -12.80 -2.87 -30.34
N ILE A 431 -12.89 -3.74 -29.34
CA ILE A 431 -12.28 -3.53 -28.03
C ILE A 431 -11.35 -4.69 -27.73
N VAL A 432 -10.14 -4.38 -27.31
CA VAL A 432 -9.24 -5.32 -26.66
C VAL A 432 -9.39 -5.17 -25.15
N TYR A 433 -9.32 -6.26 -24.39
CA TYR A 433 -9.44 -6.25 -22.94
C TYR A 433 -8.80 -7.48 -22.31
N LEU A 434 -8.61 -7.43 -21.00
CA LEU A 434 -8.08 -8.52 -20.21
C LEU A 434 -9.22 -9.24 -19.48
N THR A 435 -9.17 -10.56 -19.37
CA THR A 435 -10.10 -11.31 -18.51
C THR A 435 -9.57 -12.67 -18.07
N ASP A 436 -9.95 -13.12 -16.88
CA ASP A 436 -9.68 -14.47 -16.36
C ASP A 436 -10.68 -15.53 -16.86
N ARG A 437 -11.47 -15.22 -17.89
CA ARG A 437 -12.37 -16.18 -18.54
C ARG A 437 -11.61 -17.44 -18.97
N GLY A 438 -12.15 -18.60 -18.62
CA GLY A 438 -11.52 -19.90 -18.83
C GLY A 438 -10.58 -20.32 -17.69
N LYS A 439 -10.52 -19.56 -16.58
CA LYS A 439 -9.82 -19.99 -15.36
C LYS A 439 -10.38 -21.30 -14.83
N GLN A 440 -9.56 -22.10 -14.18
CA GLN A 440 -10.06 -23.29 -13.50
C GLN A 440 -10.59 -22.90 -12.10
N PRO A 441 -11.62 -23.58 -11.57
CA PRO A 441 -12.05 -23.37 -10.19
C PRO A 441 -10.85 -23.52 -9.25
N SER A 442 -10.69 -22.58 -8.31
CA SER A 442 -9.60 -22.58 -7.34
C SER A 442 -9.62 -23.88 -6.52
N SER A 443 -8.64 -24.76 -6.74
CA SER A 443 -8.38 -25.88 -5.84
C SER A 443 -7.89 -25.32 -4.49
N PRO A 444 -8.19 -25.98 -3.34
CA PRO A 444 -7.65 -25.59 -2.03
C PRO A 444 -6.12 -25.46 -1.98
N GLN A 445 -5.42 -26.03 -2.96
CA GLN A 445 -3.96 -26.03 -3.07
C GLN A 445 -3.42 -25.00 -4.08
N ASN A 446 -4.28 -24.17 -4.69
CA ASN A 446 -3.92 -23.08 -5.63
C ASN A 446 -2.97 -23.50 -6.77
N LEU A 447 -3.10 -24.74 -7.25
CA LEU A 447 -2.19 -25.34 -8.25
C LEU A 447 -2.36 -24.79 -9.67
N ARG A 448 -3.31 -23.88 -9.95
CA ARG A 448 -3.39 -23.16 -11.23
C ARG A 448 -3.76 -21.67 -11.03
N PRO A 449 -3.13 -20.75 -11.77
CA PRO A 449 -3.34 -19.30 -11.66
C PRO A 449 -4.66 -18.82 -12.25
N ASN A 450 -5.17 -17.70 -11.74
CA ASN A 450 -6.12 -16.83 -12.43
C ASN A 450 -5.34 -15.81 -13.30
N ASP A 451 -4.70 -16.28 -14.38
CA ASP A 451 -3.99 -15.37 -15.29
C ASP A 451 -4.97 -14.68 -16.23
N LEU A 452 -4.89 -13.35 -16.30
CA LEU A 452 -5.68 -12.56 -17.23
C LEU A 452 -5.24 -12.82 -18.67
N GLY A 453 -6.14 -13.42 -19.46
CA GLY A 453 -5.96 -13.59 -20.89
C GLY A 453 -6.30 -12.32 -21.66
N LEU A 454 -5.72 -12.21 -22.85
CA LEU A 454 -5.98 -11.11 -23.76
C LEU A 454 -7.10 -11.48 -24.74
N TRP A 455 -8.14 -10.68 -24.79
CA TRP A 455 -9.34 -10.92 -25.60
C TRP A 455 -9.68 -9.71 -26.47
N SER A 456 -10.37 -9.98 -27.57
CA SER A 456 -11.00 -8.98 -28.41
C SER A 456 -12.51 -9.17 -28.41
N TYR A 457 -13.25 -8.06 -28.47
CA TYR A 457 -14.69 -7.98 -28.62
C TYR A 457 -15.02 -7.15 -29.84
N ASP A 458 -15.86 -7.67 -30.74
CA ASP A 458 -16.35 -6.94 -31.90
C ASP A 458 -17.73 -6.34 -31.58
N LEU A 459 -17.83 -5.00 -31.62
CA LEU A 459 -19.03 -4.29 -31.16
C LEU A 459 -20.25 -4.50 -32.08
N ALA A 460 -20.03 -4.81 -33.35
CA ALA A 460 -21.11 -5.01 -34.31
C ALA A 460 -21.72 -6.41 -34.20
N SER A 461 -20.87 -7.45 -34.10
CA SER A 461 -21.31 -8.85 -34.03
C SER A 461 -21.56 -9.35 -32.61
N GLY A 462 -21.05 -8.65 -31.60
CA GLY A 462 -21.10 -9.08 -30.19
C GLY A 462 -20.23 -10.30 -29.88
N GLN A 463 -19.31 -10.65 -30.78
CA GLN A 463 -18.45 -11.82 -30.64
C GLN A 463 -17.17 -11.49 -29.87
N SER A 464 -16.78 -12.39 -28.97
CA SER A 464 -15.50 -12.32 -28.26
C SER A 464 -14.54 -13.41 -28.73
N ARG A 465 -13.26 -13.08 -28.86
CA ARG A 465 -12.20 -14.02 -29.24
C ARG A 465 -10.96 -13.82 -28.38
N ARG A 466 -10.42 -14.91 -27.83
CA ARG A 466 -9.10 -14.91 -27.16
C ARG A 466 -8.00 -14.70 -28.19
N LEU A 467 -7.15 -13.71 -27.93
CA LEU A 467 -6.00 -13.36 -28.76
C LEU A 467 -4.72 -14.03 -28.25
N VAL A 468 -4.49 -13.96 -26.94
CA VAL A 468 -3.29 -14.50 -26.30
C VAL A 468 -3.68 -15.28 -25.05
N GLN A 469 -3.12 -16.47 -24.90
CA GLN A 469 -3.10 -17.18 -23.63
C GLN A 469 -1.79 -16.78 -22.93
N PRO A 470 -1.85 -16.17 -21.74
CA PRO A 470 -0.66 -15.75 -21.02
C PRO A 470 0.15 -16.97 -20.59
N PHE A 471 1.42 -16.74 -20.31
CA PHE A 471 2.23 -17.72 -19.60
C PHE A 471 1.57 -18.06 -18.28
N ALA A 472 1.53 -19.35 -17.97
CA ALA A 472 0.98 -19.76 -16.70
C ALA A 472 1.80 -19.15 -15.57
N TYR A 473 1.12 -18.75 -14.51
CA TYR A 473 1.68 -18.29 -13.26
C TYR A 473 2.27 -16.88 -13.30
N THR A 474 1.84 -16.02 -14.24
CA THR A 474 2.39 -14.66 -14.37
C THR A 474 1.42 -13.57 -13.94
N GLY A 475 0.17 -13.90 -13.61
CA GLY A 475 -0.91 -12.94 -13.35
C GLY A 475 -1.66 -12.53 -14.61
N GLY A 476 -1.18 -12.94 -15.79
CA GLY A 476 -1.73 -12.54 -17.08
C GLY A 476 -0.96 -11.40 -17.74
N ASP A 477 -1.15 -11.26 -19.04
CA ASP A 477 -0.62 -10.13 -19.79
C ASP A 477 -1.38 -8.83 -19.43
N SER A 478 -0.77 -7.67 -19.61
CA SER A 478 -1.40 -6.38 -19.30
C SER A 478 -1.26 -5.36 -20.44
N ASP A 479 -1.88 -4.18 -20.26
CA ASP A 479 -1.59 -3.01 -21.10
C ASP A 479 -1.79 -3.17 -22.61
N PRO A 480 -2.86 -3.86 -23.06
CA PRO A 480 -3.09 -3.97 -24.49
C PRO A 480 -3.60 -2.66 -25.09
N SER A 481 -2.98 -2.28 -26.21
CA SER A 481 -3.38 -1.15 -27.04
C SER A 481 -3.28 -1.52 -28.51
N TYR A 482 -4.32 -1.21 -29.28
CA TYR A 482 -4.24 -1.24 -30.74
C TYR A 482 -3.26 -0.18 -31.23
N ARG A 483 -2.56 -0.48 -32.32
CA ARG A 483 -1.75 0.52 -33.00
C ARG A 483 -2.64 1.49 -33.79
N PRO A 484 -2.55 2.80 -33.56
CA PRO A 484 -3.31 3.77 -34.33
C PRO A 484 -3.03 3.66 -35.84
N GLY A 485 -4.06 3.90 -36.65
CA GLY A 485 -3.96 3.85 -38.12
C GLY A 485 -3.92 2.45 -38.75
N VAL A 486 -3.79 1.37 -37.97
CA VAL A 486 -3.81 -0.01 -38.47
C VAL A 486 -4.69 -0.91 -37.60
N SER A 487 -5.52 -1.74 -38.21
CA SER A 487 -6.53 -2.55 -37.49
C SER A 487 -6.03 -3.93 -37.06
N ASP A 488 -4.79 -4.29 -37.39
CA ASP A 488 -4.27 -5.66 -37.29
C ASP A 488 -3.01 -5.78 -36.42
N GLN A 489 -2.70 -4.76 -35.60
CA GLN A 489 -1.53 -4.76 -34.74
C GLN A 489 -1.87 -4.33 -33.32
N LEU A 490 -1.22 -4.98 -32.36
CA LEU A 490 -1.42 -4.76 -30.93
C LEU A 490 -0.07 -4.68 -30.22
N VAL A 491 0.08 -3.75 -29.28
CA VAL A 491 1.18 -3.75 -28.32
C VAL A 491 0.61 -4.00 -26.92
N TYR A 492 1.31 -4.77 -26.11
CA TYR A 492 0.92 -5.10 -24.74
C TYR A 492 2.14 -5.47 -23.89
N THR A 493 1.94 -5.64 -22.59
CA THR A 493 2.97 -6.14 -21.67
C THR A 493 2.80 -7.63 -21.46
N THR A 494 3.86 -8.40 -21.73
CA THR A 494 3.95 -9.82 -21.40
C THR A 494 4.73 -10.01 -20.12
N TYR A 495 4.14 -10.74 -19.17
CA TYR A 495 4.85 -11.22 -17.98
C TYR A 495 5.29 -12.65 -18.20
N LEU A 496 6.54 -12.94 -17.84
CA LEU A 496 7.16 -14.26 -17.96
C LEU A 496 8.26 -14.44 -16.92
N TYR A 497 8.75 -15.66 -16.78
CA TYR A 497 9.93 -15.97 -15.97
C TYR A 497 11.14 -16.22 -16.87
N GLY A 498 12.26 -15.55 -16.59
CA GLY A 498 13.50 -15.68 -17.36
C GLY A 498 14.72 -15.74 -16.46
N GLY A 499 15.83 -16.29 -16.97
CA GLY A 499 17.08 -16.42 -16.23
C GLY A 499 17.24 -17.74 -15.45
N ALA A 500 18.38 -17.87 -14.78
CA ALA A 500 18.71 -18.98 -13.89
C ALA A 500 19.43 -18.43 -12.64
N PRO A 501 18.75 -18.34 -11.47
CA PRO A 501 17.38 -18.78 -11.19
C PRO A 501 16.29 -17.98 -11.95
N PRO A 502 15.06 -18.51 -12.08
CA PRO A 502 13.97 -17.80 -12.75
C PRO A 502 13.58 -16.52 -12.01
N GLU A 503 13.64 -15.39 -12.71
CA GLU A 503 13.24 -14.07 -12.23
C GLU A 503 12.01 -13.56 -13.00
N PRO A 504 11.13 -12.78 -12.37
CA PRO A 504 10.00 -12.16 -13.06
C PRO A 504 10.48 -11.10 -14.05
N VAL A 505 10.06 -11.23 -15.30
CA VAL A 505 10.37 -10.31 -16.40
C VAL A 505 9.06 -9.76 -16.96
N ALA A 506 9.03 -8.45 -17.18
CA ALA A 506 7.97 -7.77 -17.93
C ALA A 506 8.54 -7.26 -19.25
N ARG A 507 7.93 -7.64 -20.38
CA ARG A 507 8.37 -7.24 -21.71
C ARG A 507 7.29 -6.53 -22.48
N LEU A 508 7.69 -5.57 -23.29
CA LEU A 508 6.81 -5.00 -24.30
C LEU A 508 6.73 -5.98 -25.47
N THR A 509 5.53 -6.33 -25.88
CA THR A 509 5.27 -7.31 -26.93
C THR A 509 4.46 -6.67 -28.04
N TRP A 510 4.89 -6.87 -29.28
CA TRP A 510 4.17 -6.46 -30.48
C TRP A 510 3.58 -7.68 -31.17
N MET A 511 2.31 -7.64 -31.54
CA MET A 511 1.58 -8.73 -32.16
C MET A 511 0.92 -8.32 -33.46
N SER A 512 0.99 -9.21 -34.46
CA SER A 512 0.15 -9.18 -35.66
C SER A 512 -1.13 -10.00 -35.40
N LEU A 513 -2.29 -9.36 -35.47
CA LEU A 513 -3.60 -9.99 -35.33
C LEU A 513 -3.99 -10.81 -36.56
N ARG A 514 -3.41 -10.50 -37.74
CA ARG A 514 -3.61 -11.30 -38.96
C ARG A 514 -2.99 -12.69 -38.83
N THR A 515 -1.75 -12.77 -38.33
CA THR A 515 -0.98 -14.01 -38.32
C THR A 515 -0.87 -14.64 -36.94
N GLY A 516 -1.26 -13.93 -35.86
CA GLY A 516 -1.02 -14.34 -34.48
C GLY A 516 0.46 -14.30 -34.06
N ALA A 517 1.31 -13.68 -34.86
CA ALA A 517 2.76 -13.64 -34.60
C ALA A 517 3.07 -12.58 -33.54
N THR A 518 4.04 -12.85 -32.68
CA THR A 518 4.53 -11.90 -31.65
C THR A 518 6.04 -11.69 -31.74
N VAL A 519 6.51 -10.53 -31.29
CA VAL A 519 7.92 -10.19 -31.09
C VAL A 519 8.08 -9.35 -29.83
N TYR A 520 9.14 -9.59 -29.05
CA TYR A 520 9.49 -8.74 -27.90
C TYR A 520 10.23 -7.48 -28.36
N LEU A 521 9.73 -6.32 -27.95
CA LEU A 521 10.28 -5.00 -28.26
C LEU A 521 11.31 -4.50 -27.24
N SER A 522 11.36 -5.12 -26.06
CA SER A 522 12.26 -4.73 -24.96
C SER A 522 13.25 -5.86 -24.62
N PRO A 523 14.44 -5.54 -24.08
CA PRO A 523 15.48 -6.54 -23.81
C PRO A 523 15.15 -7.42 -22.61
N ASP A 524 15.86 -8.54 -22.53
CA ASP A 524 15.56 -9.65 -21.63
C ASP A 524 15.79 -9.36 -20.13
N LEU A 525 16.64 -8.37 -19.82
CA LEU A 525 17.10 -8.07 -18.45
C LEU A 525 16.39 -6.86 -17.80
N GLY A 526 15.41 -6.25 -18.47
CA GLY A 526 14.66 -5.11 -17.93
C GLY A 526 13.19 -5.45 -17.74
N ARG A 527 12.55 -4.90 -16.69
CA ARG A 527 11.10 -4.95 -16.52
C ARG A 527 10.50 -3.70 -17.17
N ASN A 528 9.87 -3.90 -18.31
CA ASN A 528 9.28 -2.85 -19.13
C ASN A 528 7.77 -3.12 -19.27
N PHE A 529 6.94 -2.17 -18.87
CA PHE A 529 5.49 -2.33 -18.80
C PHE A 529 4.73 -1.03 -19.15
N GLU A 530 3.40 -1.11 -19.19
CA GLU A 530 2.50 0.02 -19.49
C GLU A 530 2.84 0.77 -20.79
N PRO A 531 2.93 0.08 -21.95
CA PRO A 531 3.16 0.73 -23.23
C PRO A 531 1.98 1.63 -23.63
N ALA A 532 2.30 2.83 -24.09
CA ALA A 532 1.38 3.77 -24.71
C ALA A 532 1.88 4.17 -26.09
N LEU A 533 1.07 3.91 -27.11
CA LEU A 533 1.38 4.26 -28.50
C LEU A 533 1.07 5.73 -28.76
N SER A 534 1.98 6.39 -29.45
CA SER A 534 1.77 7.71 -30.04
C SER A 534 0.61 7.71 -31.04
N PRO A 535 -0.08 8.85 -31.27
CA PRO A 535 -1.24 8.91 -32.17
C PRO A 535 -0.93 8.56 -33.62
N ASP A 536 0.32 8.75 -34.06
CA ASP A 536 0.80 8.35 -35.39
C ASP A 536 1.30 6.89 -35.44
N GLY A 537 1.31 6.19 -34.30
CA GLY A 537 1.75 4.81 -34.16
C GLY A 537 3.24 4.59 -34.40
N ARG A 538 4.09 5.63 -34.35
CA ARG A 538 5.53 5.56 -34.64
C ARG A 538 6.42 5.44 -33.41
N TYR A 539 5.87 5.67 -32.23
CA TYR A 539 6.60 5.67 -30.96
C TYR A 539 5.80 4.98 -29.86
N ILE A 540 6.52 4.38 -28.92
CA ILE A 540 5.97 3.80 -27.68
C ILE A 540 6.59 4.53 -26.50
N ALA A 541 5.75 5.12 -25.66
CA ALA A 541 6.11 5.47 -24.29
C ALA A 541 5.90 4.26 -23.39
N PHE A 542 6.76 4.04 -22.41
CA PHE A 542 6.64 2.91 -21.49
C PHE A 542 7.36 3.18 -20.18
N ILE A 543 7.00 2.40 -19.17
CA ILE A 543 7.66 2.43 -17.86
C ILE A 543 8.71 1.34 -17.79
N ARG A 544 9.90 1.70 -17.29
CA ARG A 544 10.95 0.74 -16.95
C ARG A 544 11.23 0.83 -15.46
N ALA A 545 11.03 -0.28 -14.76
CA ALA A 545 11.37 -0.38 -13.35
C ALA A 545 12.89 -0.51 -13.17
N GLY A 546 13.44 0.36 -12.33
CA GLY A 546 14.82 0.36 -11.84
C GLY A 546 14.91 0.00 -10.36
N ALA A 547 16.11 0.16 -9.79
CA ALA A 547 16.33 -0.04 -8.36
C ALA A 547 15.82 1.17 -7.56
N GLY A 548 14.52 1.20 -7.27
CA GLY A 548 13.88 2.27 -6.48
C GLY A 548 13.24 3.40 -7.30
N SER A 549 13.16 3.26 -8.62
CA SER A 549 12.46 4.17 -9.53
C SER A 549 11.64 3.39 -10.56
N ASP A 550 10.56 4.01 -11.04
CA ASP A 550 9.81 3.59 -12.21
C ASP A 550 9.86 4.75 -13.20
N ASP A 551 10.75 4.61 -14.19
CA ASP A 551 11.18 5.71 -15.06
C ASP A 551 10.41 5.69 -16.39
N LEU A 552 10.18 6.87 -16.96
CA LEU A 552 9.46 7.03 -18.22
C LEU A 552 10.44 7.05 -19.39
N PHE A 553 10.27 6.11 -20.32
CA PHE A 553 11.06 5.98 -21.54
C PHE A 553 10.18 6.15 -22.77
N VAL A 554 10.79 6.56 -23.88
CA VAL A 554 10.18 6.52 -25.22
C VAL A 554 11.13 5.85 -26.21
N MET A 555 10.60 5.00 -27.07
CA MET A 555 11.35 4.37 -28.16
C MET A 555 10.59 4.43 -29.48
N PRO A 556 11.30 4.43 -30.63
CA PRO A 556 10.66 4.30 -31.93
C PRO A 556 10.05 2.90 -32.13
N LEU A 557 8.99 2.84 -32.92
CA LEU A 557 8.37 1.62 -33.41
C LEU A 557 8.42 1.61 -34.94
N ALA A 558 8.89 0.49 -35.51
CA ALA A 558 9.01 0.34 -36.95
C ALA A 558 7.65 0.58 -37.66
N PRO A 559 7.64 1.15 -38.89
CA PRO A 559 6.40 1.42 -39.63
C PRO A 559 5.63 0.13 -39.95
N THR A 560 6.34 -0.99 -40.15
CA THR A 560 5.76 -2.29 -40.51
C THR A 560 6.14 -3.36 -39.50
N TYR A 561 5.19 -4.23 -39.16
CA TYR A 561 5.44 -5.41 -38.33
C TYR A 561 6.53 -6.28 -38.96
N THR A 562 7.54 -6.63 -38.18
CA THR A 562 8.61 -7.58 -38.55
C THR A 562 8.98 -8.45 -37.37
N ARG A 563 9.32 -9.72 -37.64
CA ARG A 563 9.80 -10.66 -36.60
C ARG A 563 11.30 -10.50 -36.29
N GLU A 564 12.05 -9.83 -37.18
CA GLU A 564 13.52 -9.83 -37.14
C GLU A 564 14.12 -8.59 -36.46
N GLN A 565 13.44 -7.43 -36.54
CA GLN A 565 13.94 -6.21 -35.91
C GLN A 565 13.48 -6.12 -34.45
N ARG A 566 14.40 -6.40 -33.53
CA ARG A 566 14.29 -5.91 -32.15
C ARG A 566 14.58 -4.40 -32.20
N PRO A 567 13.73 -3.51 -31.66
CA PRO A 567 14.14 -2.14 -31.40
C PRO A 567 15.36 -2.20 -30.48
N TYR A 568 16.47 -1.57 -30.86
CA TYR A 568 17.61 -1.50 -29.97
C TYR A 568 17.19 -0.69 -28.73
N PRO A 569 17.24 -1.27 -27.52
CA PRO A 569 16.93 -0.54 -26.29
C PRO A 569 17.87 0.65 -26.05
N SER A 570 19.00 0.69 -26.77
CA SER A 570 19.94 1.81 -26.81
C SER A 570 19.40 3.04 -27.56
N GLU A 571 18.29 2.94 -28.29
CA GLU A 571 17.60 4.08 -28.91
C GLU A 571 16.45 4.62 -28.02
N ALA A 572 16.15 3.95 -26.90
CA ALA A 572 15.14 4.44 -25.98
C ALA A 572 15.66 5.68 -25.24
N ALA A 573 15.02 6.82 -25.46
CA ALA A 573 15.32 8.05 -24.74
C ALA A 573 14.65 8.00 -23.36
N VAL A 574 15.42 8.31 -22.32
CA VAL A 574 14.85 8.48 -20.98
C VAL A 574 14.26 9.87 -20.88
N LEU A 575 12.98 9.97 -20.57
CA LEU A 575 12.31 11.26 -20.42
C LEU A 575 12.32 11.74 -18.96
N ILE A 576 12.20 10.81 -18.01
CA ILE A 576 12.26 11.10 -16.57
C ILE A 576 13.01 9.97 -15.86
N GLN A 577 14.00 10.33 -15.04
CA GLN A 577 14.96 9.41 -14.37
C GLN A 577 14.85 9.40 -12.84
N SER A 578 13.80 10.01 -12.27
CA SER A 578 13.65 10.12 -10.82
C SER A 578 12.18 10.24 -10.43
N GLY A 579 11.48 9.11 -10.32
CA GLY A 579 10.10 9.07 -9.83
C GLY A 579 9.57 7.65 -9.71
N VAL A 580 8.39 7.53 -9.09
CA VAL A 580 7.52 6.36 -9.25
C VAL A 580 6.42 6.81 -10.20
N ILE A 581 6.54 6.43 -11.47
CA ILE A 581 5.67 6.87 -12.57
C ILE A 581 4.79 5.72 -13.02
N SER A 582 3.53 6.01 -13.34
CA SER A 582 2.62 5.04 -13.95
C SER A 582 1.70 5.66 -14.99
N GLN A 583 1.08 4.79 -15.79
CA GLN A 583 -0.03 5.05 -16.69
C GLN A 583 0.25 6.15 -17.72
N PRO A 584 1.35 6.08 -18.49
CA PRO A 584 1.62 7.07 -19.52
C PRO A 584 0.55 7.04 -20.62
N VAL A 585 0.19 8.20 -21.16
CA VAL A 585 -0.71 8.33 -22.33
C VAL A 585 -0.30 9.53 -23.17
N TRP A 586 -0.36 9.39 -24.49
CA TRP A 586 0.00 10.47 -25.41
C TRP A 586 -1.15 11.46 -25.60
N SER A 587 -0.79 12.72 -25.81
CA SER A 587 -1.74 13.72 -26.29
C SER A 587 -2.21 13.39 -27.70
N PRO A 588 -3.45 13.73 -28.09
CA PRO A 588 -3.98 13.43 -29.42
C PRO A 588 -3.16 14.05 -30.57
N ASP A 589 -2.48 15.16 -30.29
CA ASP A 589 -1.59 15.84 -31.24
C ASP A 589 -0.14 15.31 -31.24
N GLY A 590 0.18 14.36 -30.36
CA GLY A 590 1.50 13.73 -30.25
C GLY A 590 2.59 14.63 -29.64
N ARG A 591 2.24 15.80 -29.10
CA ARG A 591 3.21 16.79 -28.58
C ARG A 591 3.45 16.72 -27.09
N SER A 592 2.76 15.84 -26.37
CA SER A 592 2.89 15.71 -24.93
C SER A 592 2.57 14.29 -24.47
N ILE A 593 3.11 13.92 -23.32
CA ILE A 593 2.78 12.68 -22.62
C ILE A 593 2.27 13.05 -21.24
N ALA A 594 1.08 12.57 -20.90
CA ALA A 594 0.53 12.64 -19.56
C ALA A 594 0.86 11.33 -18.81
N PHE A 595 1.07 11.42 -17.49
CA PHE A 595 1.35 10.27 -16.64
C PHE A 595 1.02 10.61 -15.19
N LEU A 596 0.93 9.58 -14.35
CA LEU A 596 0.82 9.71 -12.90
C LEU A 596 2.20 9.62 -12.28
N MET A 597 2.49 10.46 -11.29
CA MET A 597 3.75 10.43 -10.57
C MET A 597 3.51 10.58 -9.07
N LEU A 598 4.20 9.77 -8.28
CA LEU A 598 4.20 9.87 -6.83
C LEU A 598 4.98 11.10 -6.37
N THR A 599 4.30 12.14 -5.89
CA THR A 599 4.95 13.36 -5.40
C THR A 599 4.43 13.76 -4.04
N LYS A 600 5.31 13.90 -3.04
CA LYS A 600 4.90 14.09 -1.63
C LYS A 600 3.77 13.11 -1.28
N GLY A 601 3.90 11.91 -1.84
CA GLY A 601 2.89 10.89 -2.01
C GLY A 601 1.48 11.43 -2.07
N SER A 602 1.23 12.07 -3.18
CA SER A 602 0.02 11.94 -3.95
C SER A 602 0.46 11.40 -5.29
N PHE A 603 -0.23 10.38 -5.81
CA PHE A 603 -0.18 10.16 -7.25
C PHE A 603 -0.96 11.30 -7.87
N ASP A 604 -0.22 12.16 -8.54
CA ASP A 604 -0.74 13.33 -9.23
C ASP A 604 -0.49 13.20 -10.72
N LEU A 605 -1.37 13.82 -11.49
CA LEU A 605 -1.29 13.89 -12.93
C LEU A 605 -0.29 14.97 -13.34
N PHE A 606 0.63 14.59 -14.21
CA PHE A 606 1.59 15.47 -14.85
C PHE A 606 1.46 15.39 -16.37
N ILE A 607 1.86 16.47 -17.04
CA ILE A 607 2.03 16.52 -18.49
C ILE A 607 3.46 16.95 -18.78
N LEU A 608 4.15 16.19 -19.63
CA LEU A 608 5.46 16.50 -20.16
C LEU A 608 5.34 16.85 -21.66
N PRO A 609 5.66 18.09 -22.05
CA PRO A 609 5.84 18.45 -23.45
C PRO A 609 7.02 17.70 -24.06
N ILE A 610 6.90 17.27 -25.32
CA ILE A 610 7.95 16.54 -26.05
C ILE A 610 8.16 17.14 -27.44
N THR A 611 9.38 16.98 -27.95
CA THR A 611 9.81 17.38 -29.29
C THR A 611 10.25 16.15 -30.08
N THR A 612 9.99 16.14 -31.40
CA THR A 612 10.17 14.97 -32.28
C THR A 612 11.13 15.25 -33.45
N ASP A 613 12.02 16.23 -33.30
CA ASP A 613 12.73 16.87 -34.42
C ASP A 613 13.80 15.95 -35.04
N ILE A 614 14.62 15.31 -34.19
CA ILE A 614 15.72 14.40 -34.59
C ILE A 614 15.72 13.14 -33.70
N ALA A 615 15.51 13.29 -32.40
CA ALA A 615 15.28 12.22 -31.42
C ALA A 615 14.25 12.69 -30.40
N ILE A 616 13.37 11.82 -29.90
CA ILE A 616 12.38 12.22 -28.91
C ILE A 616 13.07 12.55 -27.59
N HIS A 617 12.81 13.74 -27.08
CA HIS A 617 13.26 14.18 -25.77
C HIS A 617 12.21 15.08 -25.12
N GLY A 618 12.32 15.26 -23.80
CA GLY A 618 11.47 16.21 -23.07
C GLY A 618 11.78 17.64 -23.53
N ALA A 619 10.77 18.37 -23.99
CA ALA A 619 10.90 19.75 -24.43
C ALA A 619 10.86 20.76 -23.25
N GLY A 620 10.97 20.26 -22.02
CA GLY A 620 10.89 21.03 -20.78
C GLY A 620 10.73 20.15 -19.54
N VAL A 621 10.30 20.76 -18.43
CA VAL A 621 10.02 20.06 -17.17
C VAL A 621 8.57 19.57 -17.17
N ALA A 622 8.33 18.39 -16.59
CA ALA A 622 6.98 17.88 -16.33
C ALA A 622 6.18 18.86 -15.46
N GLN A 623 4.95 19.16 -15.86
CA GLN A 623 4.10 20.14 -15.20
C GLN A 623 2.92 19.44 -14.54
N ALA A 624 2.70 19.72 -13.26
CA ALA A 624 1.59 19.16 -12.51
C ALA A 624 0.25 19.74 -13.01
N VAL A 625 -0.66 18.86 -13.41
CA VAL A 625 -2.07 19.18 -13.68
C VAL A 625 -2.88 19.12 -12.39
N THR A 626 -2.49 18.22 -11.48
CA THR A 626 -3.09 18.05 -10.16
C THR A 626 -2.04 18.13 -9.07
N HIS A 627 -2.45 18.40 -7.84
CA HIS A 627 -1.56 18.37 -6.67
C HIS A 627 -2.30 17.80 -5.48
N GLY A 628 -1.68 16.89 -4.72
CA GLY A 628 -2.34 16.33 -3.53
C GLY A 628 -3.66 15.67 -3.89
N SER A 629 -3.79 15.09 -5.09
CA SER A 629 -5.07 14.68 -5.67
C SER A 629 -5.31 13.20 -5.69
N PHE A 630 -4.25 12.39 -5.66
CA PHE A 630 -4.38 10.98 -5.35
C PHE A 630 -5.27 10.21 -6.28
N LEU A 631 -4.84 10.29 -7.52
CA LEU A 631 -5.44 9.55 -8.58
C LEU A 631 -5.10 8.07 -8.38
N ASP A 632 -6.00 7.21 -8.87
CA ASP A 632 -5.87 5.76 -8.74
C ASP A 632 -4.72 5.32 -9.66
N ALA A 633 -3.52 5.14 -9.10
CA ALA A 633 -2.29 4.88 -9.85
C ALA A 633 -2.28 3.55 -10.60
N ASP A 634 -3.16 2.66 -10.18
CA ASP A 634 -3.41 1.35 -10.78
C ASP A 634 -4.32 1.43 -12.01
N SER A 635 -4.93 2.60 -12.29
CA SER A 635 -5.92 2.80 -13.34
C SER A 635 -5.36 3.60 -14.50
N ARG A 636 -5.60 3.13 -15.73
CA ARG A 636 -5.16 3.84 -16.94
C ARG A 636 -5.64 5.29 -17.03
N LEU A 637 -4.82 6.09 -17.70
CA LEU A 637 -5.24 7.36 -18.27
C LEU A 637 -5.77 7.17 -19.70
N ALA A 638 -6.68 8.04 -20.11
CA ALA A 638 -7.16 8.10 -21.49
C ALA A 638 -7.17 9.54 -22.00
N TRP A 639 -6.84 9.75 -23.27
CA TRP A 639 -6.75 11.09 -23.85
C TRP A 639 -7.38 11.13 -25.25
N SER A 640 -8.41 11.95 -25.43
CA SER A 640 -9.05 12.20 -26.73
C SER A 640 -8.95 13.66 -27.15
N SER A 641 -9.27 13.91 -28.42
CA SER A 641 -9.37 15.26 -29.00
C SER A 641 -10.37 16.17 -28.29
#